data_AF-A0A936LFD5-F1
#
_entry.id   AF-A0A936LFD5-F1
#
_cell.length_a   1.000
_cell.length_b   1.000
_cell.length_c   1.000
_cell.angle_alpha   90.00
_cell.angle_beta   90.00
_cell.angle_gamma   90.00
#
_symmetry.space_group_name_H-M   'P 1'
#
loop_
_entity.id
_entity.type
_entity.pdbx_description
1 polymer ?
#
loop_
_entity_poly.entity_id
_entity_poly.type
_entity_poly.pdbx_seq_one_letter_code
_entity_poly.pdbx_strand_id
1 'polypeptide(L)'
;MDALSSFLNHGTLPFTGRGDQIEQLLAFWRSTPDLYAMQTTLVLGEAGVGKSRLIDELGPQVAHNEGMLIRLKLIPGATISFASLIARAIRANPTARRLLKEPIAESQGETVAALHRLARLRPTLLVIEDIHLLSRESIEDLRQLLDGLSGEFIKIILLARPVAFEARGLLEPYLTQELQLRGMNIEELSVLWERLFLSKPGPGVIEALAAVTMGNPLAVRSALRGVLQSRLLLLDSSGLRWGPAIGIEQFAAQMERYVGTLSEGMGAHLEPEELHAAKQLATLGEAFARETATALMPSAPQVLPILLHKGILTATSAPAPLPGTSDGTAIYTFTHTLLHRHLVATAAATKNIDGARLAAVVAARLPLYSILPLELLAEHGTGTASIATVTQALEQLTSMVIPLAEGTAWRFATPVLRAANSLFRSREHGMEDAEQRKWRILLQGLQLSVYYAASDYDSVHAEIGQYLRLTEPTDTPTVALQRFHGLSMLMTTEIYRTSQFPEEVWGELQGLQAAFPEIETTPEYVQNLTNILGVVMLVLNDYTLLRELEPRLEELRQLPDTPQAVRRQLLIGIAPYLLTLYDTNEQLQQRLALAKELEQIADENWLTIVSGLVRLYDAAGLYHQMNAEIEKRSPWARRLGQMKSELSWRFRSLISQAAFGMDPQLILEQVEEMFADHFGMMPTSVRYQLSDRLAFVGLMVGQVEWAEQVFRRYSHGAPEPLEMGVLIRIHHGNLDELPEQLPVRAYREFELFVRAALLRHPATEPEMLRLVQQVLTPAFLHAGELLVVHAALQLIEVRILPRLRDQAIIAAIQEAMEQTIVGVMWWMHERGLFAFMKPMATRYRHLMAEPAAAAWDQRIQELEEGYQLQHGNRGQAIIQISMVGEISVQQPNRGPQPVRGARNRTLLALMVANQMLRRPLTYAEFCEVATGVENDDDYAQRLTRMAISRLRGLIGRNAVLTKTGAPRLNPDIVQVDLLQAQQHIDNALAAASEMALFRAWSLMIAALEIVRGEVPFPTQYERFFEAARDDFEHRLRSALLHVVELLLEEDDLQYAEELLRRAMQTMPGDPELSDLLSSVLLKQNQRAEAERLRLAAFRMADG
;
A
#
# COMPACT_ATOMS: atom_id res chain seq x y z
N MET A 1 -15.45 -34.55 35.04
CA MET A 1 -16.36 -35.18 34.06
C MET A 1 -16.66 -34.25 32.89
N ASP A 2 -16.58 -32.93 33.08
CA ASP A 2 -16.90 -31.94 32.05
C ASP A 2 -16.00 -32.00 30.80
N ALA A 3 -14.69 -32.27 30.95
CA ALA A 3 -13.77 -32.38 29.82
C ALA A 3 -14.09 -33.57 28.89
N LEU A 4 -14.32 -34.77 29.44
CA LEU A 4 -14.69 -35.94 28.64
C LEU A 4 -16.05 -35.76 27.97
N SER A 5 -17.03 -35.21 28.69
CA SER A 5 -18.35 -34.90 28.12
C SER A 5 -18.23 -33.90 26.97
N SER A 6 -17.47 -32.81 27.16
CA SER A 6 -17.20 -31.83 26.12
C SER A 6 -16.45 -32.44 24.92
N PHE A 7 -15.52 -33.36 25.15
CA PHE A 7 -14.82 -34.06 24.08
C PHE A 7 -15.74 -34.98 23.28
N LEU A 8 -16.59 -35.76 23.95
CA LEU A 8 -17.51 -36.67 23.27
C LEU A 8 -18.57 -35.92 22.46
N ASN A 9 -19.13 -34.86 23.04
CA ASN A 9 -20.22 -34.09 22.44
C ASN A 9 -19.71 -33.12 21.37
N HIS A 10 -18.64 -32.38 21.66
CA HIS A 10 -18.16 -31.26 20.82
C HIS A 10 -16.83 -31.55 20.11
N GLY A 11 -16.12 -32.62 20.46
CA GLY A 11 -14.81 -32.93 19.90
C GLY A 11 -13.72 -31.95 20.37
N THR A 12 -13.89 -31.29 21.52
CA THR A 12 -12.91 -30.33 22.06
C THR A 12 -11.94 -31.04 23.00
N LEU A 13 -10.65 -30.96 22.71
CA LEU A 13 -9.58 -31.43 23.61
C LEU A 13 -9.21 -30.33 24.63
N PRO A 14 -8.82 -30.69 25.88
CA PRO A 14 -8.19 -29.75 26.80
C PRO A 14 -6.95 -29.09 26.18
N PHE A 15 -6.73 -27.80 26.45
CA PHE A 15 -5.54 -27.09 25.97
C PHE A 15 -4.33 -27.40 26.87
N THR A 16 -3.29 -28.02 26.33
CA THR A 16 -2.11 -28.52 27.06
C THR A 16 -0.80 -28.26 26.31
N GLY A 17 0.30 -28.06 27.04
CA GLY A 17 1.66 -28.05 26.45
C GLY A 17 2.05 -26.78 25.68
N ARG A 18 1.34 -25.65 25.86
CA ARG A 18 1.55 -24.43 25.06
C ARG A 18 1.77 -23.15 25.86
N GLY A 19 2.12 -23.27 27.14
CA GLY A 19 2.32 -22.12 28.03
C GLY A 19 3.41 -21.19 27.51
N ASP A 20 4.56 -21.76 27.13
CA ASP A 20 5.71 -20.99 26.65
C ASP A 20 5.42 -20.24 25.35
N GLN A 21 4.67 -20.83 24.41
CA GLN A 21 4.34 -20.14 23.16
C GLN A 21 3.32 -19.00 23.39
N ILE A 22 2.40 -19.15 24.33
CA ILE A 22 1.50 -18.06 24.74
C ILE A 22 2.31 -16.90 25.33
N GLU A 23 3.23 -17.20 26.24
CA GLU A 23 4.06 -16.20 26.90
C GLU A 23 4.93 -15.44 25.88
N GLN A 24 5.54 -16.14 24.93
CA GLN A 24 6.30 -15.53 23.83
C GLN A 24 5.44 -14.60 22.97
N LEU A 25 4.22 -15.03 22.60
CA LEU A 25 3.31 -14.19 21.82
C LEU A 25 2.81 -12.97 22.61
N LEU A 26 2.62 -13.09 23.92
CA LEU A 26 2.30 -11.96 24.80
C LEU A 26 3.47 -10.99 24.94
N ALA A 27 4.70 -11.50 25.08
CA ALA A 27 5.91 -10.67 25.12
C ALA A 27 6.09 -9.89 23.82
N PHE A 28 5.91 -10.55 22.67
CA PHE A 28 5.89 -9.91 21.35
C PHE A 28 4.82 -8.82 21.23
N TRP A 29 3.60 -9.09 21.72
CA TRP A 29 2.54 -8.09 21.69
C TRP A 29 2.84 -6.89 22.63
N ARG A 30 3.47 -7.13 23.78
CA ARG A 30 3.81 -6.08 24.76
C ARG A 30 4.95 -5.15 24.33
N SER A 31 5.85 -5.59 23.44
CA SER A 31 6.95 -4.76 22.91
C SER A 31 6.50 -3.66 21.92
N THR A 32 5.21 -3.30 21.91
CA THR A 32 4.63 -2.31 21.01
C THR A 32 5.17 -0.88 21.19
N PRO A 33 5.40 -0.35 22.42
CA PRO A 33 5.78 1.05 22.59
C PRO A 33 7.20 1.41 22.11
N ASP A 34 8.11 0.43 22.06
CA ASP A 34 9.56 0.69 21.97
C ASP A 34 10.07 0.89 20.53
N LEU A 35 9.33 0.41 19.54
CA LEU A 35 9.71 0.43 18.13
C LEU A 35 8.52 1.02 17.37
N TYR A 36 8.68 2.26 16.91
CA TYR A 36 7.68 3.06 16.19
C TYR A 36 7.37 2.49 14.78
N ALA A 37 7.06 1.20 14.70
CA ALA A 37 6.82 0.48 13.47
C ALA A 37 5.99 -0.78 13.74
N MET A 38 5.21 -1.17 12.73
CA MET A 38 4.54 -2.45 12.69
C MET A 38 5.58 -3.58 12.79
N GLN A 39 5.22 -4.63 13.54
CA GLN A 39 6.02 -5.84 13.63
C GLN A 39 5.15 -7.06 13.42
N THR A 40 5.76 -8.11 12.88
CA THR A 40 5.08 -9.38 12.61
C THR A 40 5.78 -10.56 13.28
N THR A 41 4.99 -11.55 13.68
CA THR A 41 5.44 -12.86 14.13
C THR A 41 4.77 -13.95 13.29
N LEU A 42 5.56 -14.89 12.77
CA LEU A 42 5.06 -16.01 11.97
C LEU A 42 5.02 -17.30 12.80
N VAL A 43 3.81 -17.85 12.98
CA VAL A 43 3.58 -19.12 13.67
C VAL A 43 3.37 -20.22 12.62
N LEU A 44 4.38 -21.08 12.50
CA LEU A 44 4.39 -22.23 11.58
C LEU A 44 3.95 -23.49 12.29
N GLY A 45 3.16 -24.33 11.62
CA GLY A 45 2.91 -25.66 12.11
C GLY A 45 1.94 -26.44 11.23
N GLU A 46 1.98 -27.76 11.36
CA GLU A 46 1.18 -28.66 10.52
C GLU A 46 -0.34 -28.43 10.66
N ALA A 47 -1.10 -28.92 9.69
CA ALA A 47 -2.56 -28.90 9.77
C ALA A 47 -3.03 -29.64 11.04
N GLY A 48 -3.91 -29.02 11.83
CA GLY A 48 -4.43 -29.64 13.05
C GLY A 48 -3.51 -29.56 14.29
N VAL A 49 -2.31 -28.96 14.18
CA VAL A 49 -1.35 -28.86 15.31
C VAL A 49 -1.80 -27.97 16.49
N GLY A 50 -2.90 -27.22 16.31
CA GLY A 50 -3.47 -26.33 17.33
C GLY A 50 -3.19 -24.84 17.15
N LYS A 51 -2.78 -24.37 15.96
CA LYS A 51 -2.51 -22.93 15.68
C LYS A 51 -3.70 -22.02 16.05
N SER A 52 -4.89 -22.26 15.48
CA SER A 52 -6.08 -21.45 15.77
C SER A 52 -6.49 -21.52 17.25
N ARG A 53 -6.28 -22.69 17.88
CA ARG A 53 -6.57 -22.87 19.32
C ARG A 53 -5.59 -22.08 20.20
N LEU A 54 -4.33 -21.96 19.81
CA LEU A 54 -3.35 -21.10 20.51
C LEU A 54 -3.83 -19.65 20.55
N ILE A 55 -4.41 -19.16 19.44
CA ILE A 55 -4.98 -17.80 19.36
C ILE A 55 -6.24 -17.65 20.20
N ASP A 56 -7.10 -18.68 20.24
CA ASP A 56 -8.28 -18.67 21.11
C ASP A 56 -7.91 -18.49 22.59
N GLU A 57 -6.77 -19.04 23.01
CA GLU A 57 -6.26 -18.93 24.39
C GLU A 57 -5.46 -17.64 24.63
N LEU A 58 -4.88 -17.06 23.57
CA LEU A 58 -4.19 -15.77 23.61
C LEU A 58 -5.18 -14.60 23.74
N GLY A 59 -6.31 -14.65 23.04
CA GLY A 59 -7.30 -13.57 22.99
C GLY A 59 -7.77 -13.06 24.35
N PRO A 60 -8.23 -13.93 25.27
CA PRO A 60 -8.61 -13.52 26.62
C PRO A 60 -7.48 -12.84 27.40
N GLN A 61 -6.23 -13.25 27.18
CA GLN A 61 -5.07 -12.67 27.86
C GLN A 61 -4.74 -11.29 27.29
N VAL A 62 -4.80 -11.11 25.97
CA VAL A 62 -4.67 -9.79 25.33
C VAL A 62 -5.75 -8.85 25.85
N ALA A 63 -7.02 -9.30 25.86
CA ALA A 63 -8.14 -8.50 26.36
C ALA A 63 -8.01 -8.17 27.87
N HIS A 64 -7.47 -9.09 28.68
CA HIS A 64 -7.21 -8.86 30.11
C HIS A 64 -6.13 -7.80 30.35
N ASN A 65 -5.21 -7.59 29.41
CA ASN A 65 -4.21 -6.53 29.44
C ASN A 65 -4.66 -5.30 28.59
N GLU A 66 -5.97 -5.10 28.45
CA GLU A 66 -6.65 -4.10 27.62
C GLU A 66 -6.20 -3.95 26.16
N GLY A 67 -5.58 -4.99 25.63
CA GLY A 67 -5.32 -5.10 24.21
C GLY A 67 -6.58 -5.38 23.42
N MET A 68 -6.47 -5.12 22.13
CA MET A 68 -7.50 -5.48 21.17
C MET A 68 -6.99 -6.55 20.23
N LEU A 69 -7.73 -7.66 20.12
CA LEU A 69 -7.46 -8.71 19.14
C LEU A 69 -8.45 -8.61 17.98
N ILE A 70 -7.95 -8.36 16.78
CA ILE A 70 -8.69 -8.43 15.53
C ILE A 70 -8.23 -9.69 14.79
N ARG A 71 -9.16 -10.59 14.45
CA ARG A 71 -8.84 -11.89 13.86
C ARG A 71 -9.40 -12.02 12.46
N LEU A 72 -8.54 -12.36 11.50
CA LEU A 72 -8.87 -12.66 10.12
C LEU A 72 -8.60 -14.15 9.87
N LYS A 73 -9.53 -14.84 9.22
CA LYS A 73 -9.33 -16.22 8.77
C LYS A 73 -9.47 -16.29 7.26
N LEU A 74 -8.41 -16.71 6.58
CA LEU A 74 -8.43 -16.92 5.15
C LEU A 74 -9.07 -18.27 4.84
N ILE A 75 -10.03 -18.26 3.91
CA ILE A 75 -10.80 -19.45 3.54
C ILE A 75 -10.47 -19.81 2.08
N PRO A 76 -10.10 -21.07 1.78
CA PRO A 76 -9.83 -21.51 0.42
C PRO A 76 -11.01 -21.22 -0.53
N GLY A 77 -10.73 -20.61 -1.69
CA GLY A 77 -11.72 -20.39 -2.74
C GLY A 77 -12.77 -19.31 -2.43
N ALA A 78 -12.60 -18.53 -1.36
CA ALA A 78 -13.38 -17.32 -1.11
C ALA A 78 -12.78 -16.13 -1.87
N THR A 79 -13.63 -15.19 -2.31
CA THR A 79 -13.18 -13.86 -2.72
C THR A 79 -12.68 -13.11 -1.51
N ILE A 80 -11.37 -13.05 -1.35
CA ILE A 80 -10.75 -12.40 -0.20
C ILE A 80 -10.23 -11.04 -0.64
N SER A 81 -11.03 -10.00 -0.40
CA SER A 81 -10.48 -8.67 -0.14
C SER A 81 -10.10 -8.60 1.34
N PHE A 82 -8.84 -8.27 1.64
CA PHE A 82 -8.41 -8.06 3.03
C PHE A 82 -9.21 -6.96 3.71
N ALA A 83 -9.56 -5.91 2.98
CA ALA A 83 -10.37 -4.81 3.48
C ALA A 83 -11.72 -5.32 4.03
N SER A 84 -12.47 -6.07 3.23
CA SER A 84 -13.73 -6.67 3.66
C SER A 84 -13.57 -7.57 4.89
N LEU A 85 -12.51 -8.40 4.92
CA LEU A 85 -12.22 -9.25 6.09
C LEU A 85 -11.97 -8.42 7.35
N ILE A 86 -11.18 -7.35 7.25
CA ILE A 86 -10.85 -6.47 8.37
C ILE A 86 -12.06 -5.71 8.86
N ALA A 87 -12.83 -5.06 7.96
CA ALA A 87 -14.04 -4.32 8.33
C ALA A 87 -14.99 -5.21 9.13
N ARG A 88 -15.16 -6.45 8.69
CA ARG A 88 -16.01 -7.44 9.36
C ARG A 88 -15.43 -7.91 10.69
N ALA A 89 -14.14 -8.18 10.76
CA ALA A 89 -13.49 -8.56 12.02
C ALA A 89 -13.59 -7.43 13.06
N ILE A 90 -13.47 -6.18 12.64
CA ILE A 90 -13.69 -5.01 13.49
C ILE A 90 -15.15 -4.91 13.93
N ARG A 91 -16.11 -5.06 13.01
CA ARG A 91 -17.55 -5.07 13.35
C ARG A 91 -17.92 -6.23 14.27
N ALA A 92 -17.20 -7.36 14.23
CA ALA A 92 -17.42 -8.47 15.14
C ALA A 92 -16.87 -8.18 16.55
N ASN A 93 -15.82 -7.37 16.67
CA ASN A 93 -15.20 -7.03 17.96
C ASN A 93 -16.01 -5.93 18.69
N PRO A 94 -16.59 -6.20 19.88
CA PRO A 94 -17.39 -5.21 20.62
C PRO A 94 -16.60 -3.97 21.04
N THR A 95 -15.34 -4.16 21.47
CA THR A 95 -14.44 -3.07 21.88
C THR A 95 -14.12 -2.17 20.70
N ALA A 96 -13.77 -2.74 19.56
CA ALA A 96 -13.44 -1.99 18.35
C ALA A 96 -14.64 -1.16 17.85
N ARG A 97 -15.85 -1.76 17.84
CA ARG A 97 -17.09 -1.05 17.49
C ARG A 97 -17.37 0.16 18.37
N ARG A 98 -17.15 0.04 19.69
CA ARG A 98 -17.36 1.14 20.63
C ARG A 98 -16.40 2.30 20.35
N LEU A 99 -15.16 2.01 19.97
CA LEU A 99 -14.10 3.00 19.73
C LEU A 99 -14.23 3.74 18.39
N LEU A 100 -14.87 3.14 17.38
CA LEU A 100 -14.93 3.72 16.04
C LEU A 100 -16.10 4.68 15.78
N LYS A 101 -17.10 4.75 16.67
CA LYS A 101 -18.32 5.60 16.60
C LYS A 101 -19.20 5.41 15.35
N GLU A 102 -18.64 5.10 14.18
CA GLU A 102 -19.31 4.92 12.89
C GLU A 102 -19.00 3.54 12.24
N PRO A 103 -19.87 3.04 11.35
CA PRO A 103 -19.62 1.80 10.61
C PRO A 103 -18.54 2.01 9.53
N ILE A 104 -17.59 1.09 9.46
CA ILE A 104 -16.49 1.14 8.46
C ILE A 104 -16.99 0.61 7.11
N ALA A 105 -16.70 1.33 6.03
CA ALA A 105 -16.87 0.84 4.67
C ALA A 105 -15.86 -0.26 4.33
N GLU A 106 -16.19 -1.17 3.41
CA GLU A 106 -15.33 -2.31 3.04
C GLU A 106 -14.25 -1.93 2.02
N SER A 107 -13.67 -0.74 2.12
CA SER A 107 -12.54 -0.31 1.29
C SER A 107 -11.23 -0.44 2.05
N GLN A 108 -10.14 -0.62 1.32
CA GLN A 108 -8.82 -0.76 1.94
C GLN A 108 -8.39 0.49 2.69
N GLY A 109 -8.62 1.67 2.11
CA GLY A 109 -8.34 2.94 2.77
C GLY A 109 -9.08 3.12 4.10
N GLU A 110 -10.37 2.80 4.13
CA GLU A 110 -11.22 2.92 5.33
C GLU A 110 -10.86 1.88 6.40
N THR A 111 -10.55 0.66 5.99
CA THR A 111 -10.16 -0.41 6.92
C THR A 111 -8.77 -0.18 7.51
N VAL A 112 -7.83 0.31 6.71
CA VAL A 112 -6.53 0.78 7.18
C VAL A 112 -6.72 1.97 8.11
N ALA A 113 -7.51 2.99 7.77
CA ALA A 113 -7.81 4.14 8.63
C ALA A 113 -8.47 3.72 9.96
N ALA A 114 -9.38 2.76 9.93
CA ALA A 114 -9.98 2.19 11.13
C ALA A 114 -8.93 1.48 11.99
N LEU A 115 -8.05 0.66 11.39
CA LEU A 115 -6.94 0.03 12.11
C LEU A 115 -5.94 1.06 12.66
N HIS A 116 -5.63 2.14 11.93
CA HIS A 116 -4.84 3.27 12.44
C HIS A 116 -5.48 3.85 13.69
N ARG A 117 -6.77 4.24 13.61
CA ARG A 117 -7.49 4.80 14.76
C ARG A 117 -7.50 3.84 15.94
N LEU A 118 -7.78 2.56 15.68
CA LEU A 118 -7.79 1.51 16.69
C LEU A 118 -6.41 1.33 17.36
N ALA A 119 -5.33 1.25 16.58
CA ALA A 119 -3.96 1.14 17.08
C ALA A 119 -3.50 2.40 17.85
N ARG A 120 -4.01 3.56 17.45
CA ARG A 120 -3.79 4.85 18.13
C ARG A 120 -4.53 4.99 19.46
N LEU A 121 -5.61 4.25 19.65
CA LEU A 121 -6.40 4.26 20.89
C LEU A 121 -6.00 3.11 21.82
N ARG A 122 -5.61 1.95 21.28
CA ARG A 122 -5.31 0.74 22.06
C ARG A 122 -4.21 -0.10 21.41
N PRO A 123 -3.36 -0.78 22.21
CA PRO A 123 -2.45 -1.78 21.68
C PRO A 123 -3.23 -2.85 20.91
N THR A 124 -3.00 -2.90 19.60
CA THR A 124 -3.80 -3.72 18.69
C THR A 124 -2.98 -4.88 18.16
N LEU A 125 -3.54 -6.09 18.28
CA LEU A 125 -3.03 -7.33 17.75
C LEU A 125 -3.92 -7.79 16.59
N LEU A 126 -3.37 -7.78 15.38
CA LEU A 126 -4.00 -8.35 14.20
C LEU A 126 -3.55 -9.80 14.02
N VAL A 127 -4.46 -10.75 13.91
CA VAL A 127 -4.14 -12.15 13.63
C VAL A 127 -4.65 -12.52 12.26
N ILE A 128 -3.79 -13.05 11.40
CA ILE A 128 -4.14 -13.54 10.06
C ILE A 128 -3.89 -15.05 10.00
N GLU A 129 -4.97 -15.82 9.93
CA GLU A 129 -4.89 -17.28 9.88
C GLU A 129 -4.77 -17.81 8.46
N ASP A 130 -3.97 -18.87 8.33
CA ASP A 130 -3.76 -19.62 7.10
C ASP A 130 -3.21 -18.79 5.93
N ILE A 131 -2.22 -17.93 6.20
CA ILE A 131 -1.60 -17.02 5.22
C ILE A 131 -1.01 -17.72 3.99
N HIS A 132 -0.61 -18.98 4.11
CA HIS A 132 -0.17 -19.83 3.00
C HIS A 132 -1.27 -20.09 1.93
N LEU A 133 -2.53 -19.74 2.21
CA LEU A 133 -3.63 -19.83 1.25
C LEU A 133 -3.77 -18.58 0.37
N LEU A 134 -2.99 -17.53 0.63
CA LEU A 134 -3.00 -16.36 -0.22
C LEU A 134 -2.54 -16.72 -1.63
N SER A 135 -3.26 -16.17 -2.60
CA SER A 135 -2.78 -16.17 -3.97
C SER A 135 -1.89 -14.97 -4.23
N ARG A 136 -1.19 -15.03 -5.36
CA ARG A 136 -0.31 -13.96 -5.85
C ARG A 136 -0.98 -12.59 -5.85
N GLU A 137 -2.25 -12.51 -6.19
CA GLU A 137 -3.00 -11.24 -6.21
C GLU A 137 -3.35 -10.76 -4.79
N SER A 138 -3.83 -11.66 -3.91
CA SER A 138 -4.13 -11.29 -2.52
C SER A 138 -2.87 -10.96 -1.70
N ILE A 139 -1.68 -11.33 -2.19
CA ILE A 139 -0.40 -10.87 -1.64
C ILE A 139 -0.21 -9.37 -1.86
N GLU A 140 -0.73 -8.82 -2.96
CA GLU A 140 -0.69 -7.38 -3.20
C GLU A 140 -1.60 -6.62 -2.23
N ASP A 141 -2.81 -7.12 -2.00
CA ASP A 141 -3.73 -6.58 -0.97
C ASP A 141 -3.07 -6.63 0.42
N LEU A 142 -2.41 -7.75 0.74
CA LEU A 142 -1.65 -7.89 1.98
C LEU A 142 -0.49 -6.88 2.03
N ARG A 143 0.24 -6.68 0.93
CA ARG A 143 1.36 -5.72 0.87
C ARG A 143 0.88 -4.33 1.21
N GLN A 144 -0.16 -3.87 0.53
CA GLN A 144 -0.70 -2.54 0.74
C GLN A 144 -1.29 -2.36 2.15
N LEU A 145 -1.90 -3.41 2.72
CA LEU A 145 -2.29 -3.41 4.13
C LEU A 145 -1.07 -3.24 5.04
N LEU A 146 -0.02 -4.03 4.84
CA LEU A 146 1.22 -3.96 5.63
C LEU A 146 1.91 -2.60 5.49
N ASP A 147 1.98 -2.07 4.28
CA ASP A 147 2.58 -0.77 3.99
C ASP A 147 1.76 0.37 4.61
N GLY A 148 0.44 0.29 4.51
CA GLY A 148 -0.48 1.24 5.16
C GLY A 148 -0.31 1.24 6.68
N LEU A 149 -0.07 0.08 7.28
CA LEU A 149 0.13 -0.08 8.72
C LEU A 149 1.57 0.08 9.18
N SER A 150 2.54 0.19 8.27
CA SER A 150 3.98 0.11 8.57
C SER A 150 4.44 1.10 9.64
N GLY A 151 3.85 2.30 9.69
CA GLY A 151 4.15 3.35 10.65
C GLY A 151 3.34 3.32 11.94
N GLU A 152 2.50 2.30 12.16
CA GLU A 152 1.61 2.23 13.32
C GLU A 152 2.03 1.21 14.37
N PHE A 153 1.50 1.41 15.58
CA PHE A 153 1.67 0.55 16.75
C PHE A 153 0.77 -0.69 16.70
N ILE A 154 0.86 -1.45 15.61
CA ILE A 154 0.11 -2.68 15.42
C ILE A 154 1.05 -3.88 15.31
N LYS A 155 0.74 -4.92 16.08
CA LYS A 155 1.44 -6.21 16.02
C LYS A 155 0.62 -7.17 15.19
N ILE A 156 1.29 -7.95 14.34
CA ILE A 156 0.60 -8.92 13.48
C ILE A 156 1.11 -10.33 13.76
N ILE A 157 0.21 -11.26 14.09
CA ILE A 157 0.51 -12.69 14.15
C ILE A 157 -0.03 -13.36 12.90
N LEU A 158 0.83 -14.10 12.23
CA LEU A 158 0.52 -14.79 10.98
C LEU A 158 0.59 -16.28 11.24
N LEU A 159 -0.46 -17.03 10.90
CA LEU A 159 -0.46 -18.49 11.05
C LEU A 159 -0.30 -19.15 9.69
N ALA A 160 0.70 -20.02 9.54
CA ALA A 160 0.93 -20.74 8.28
C ALA A 160 1.25 -22.23 8.49
N ARG A 161 1.15 -22.99 7.41
CA ARG A 161 1.74 -24.33 7.32
C ARG A 161 3.23 -24.21 6.97
N PRO A 162 4.07 -25.20 7.32
CA PRO A 162 5.50 -25.20 6.98
C PRO A 162 5.74 -25.56 5.51
N VAL A 163 5.11 -24.81 4.61
CA VAL A 163 5.26 -24.92 3.15
C VAL A 163 5.86 -23.62 2.63
N ALA A 164 6.55 -23.66 1.49
CA ALA A 164 6.95 -22.43 0.82
C ALA A 164 5.68 -21.69 0.35
N PHE A 165 5.55 -20.41 0.67
CA PHE A 165 4.48 -19.55 0.19
C PHE A 165 5.03 -18.17 -0.15
N GLU A 166 4.52 -17.57 -1.23
CA GLU A 166 5.04 -16.33 -1.82
C GLU A 166 4.99 -15.14 -0.86
N ALA A 167 3.98 -15.08 0.02
CA ALA A 167 3.83 -13.99 0.98
C ALA A 167 5.01 -13.90 1.97
N ARG A 168 5.85 -14.94 2.11
CA ARG A 168 6.98 -14.90 3.05
C ARG A 168 7.97 -13.76 2.75
N GLY A 169 8.31 -13.52 1.49
CA GLY A 169 9.24 -12.44 1.12
C GLY A 169 8.69 -11.06 1.47
N LEU A 170 7.37 -10.88 1.32
CA LEU A 170 6.68 -9.65 1.72
C LEU A 170 6.72 -9.40 3.23
N LEU A 171 6.74 -10.46 4.04
CA LEU A 171 6.72 -10.35 5.50
C LEU A 171 8.10 -10.08 6.09
N GLU A 172 9.16 -10.46 5.37
CA GLU A 172 10.54 -10.43 5.84
C GLU A 172 10.99 -9.05 6.39
N PRO A 173 10.67 -7.90 5.77
CA PRO A 173 11.02 -6.58 6.30
C PRO A 173 10.41 -6.28 7.68
N TYR A 174 9.29 -6.93 8.00
CA TYR A 174 8.53 -6.71 9.22
C TYR A 174 8.63 -7.89 10.20
N LEU A 175 9.29 -8.98 9.82
CA LEU A 175 9.31 -10.23 10.58
C LEU A 175 10.35 -10.16 11.70
N THR A 176 9.87 -10.27 12.94
CA THR A 176 10.73 -10.18 14.13
C THR A 176 10.98 -11.53 14.78
N GLN A 177 10.04 -12.47 14.63
CA GLN A 177 10.12 -13.78 15.23
C GLN A 177 9.39 -14.83 14.40
N GLU A 178 9.94 -16.05 14.37
CA GLU A 178 9.25 -17.25 13.88
C GLU A 178 9.07 -18.26 15.02
N LEU A 179 7.86 -18.81 15.11
CA LEU A 179 7.47 -19.80 16.11
C LEU A 179 7.04 -21.09 15.43
N GLN A 180 7.76 -22.18 15.64
CA GLN A 180 7.32 -23.50 15.19
C GLN A 180 6.50 -24.23 16.25
N LEU A 181 5.24 -24.53 15.91
CA LEU A 181 4.39 -25.44 16.66
C LEU A 181 4.61 -26.87 16.19
N ARG A 182 5.16 -27.69 17.08
CA ARG A 182 5.35 -29.14 16.91
C ARG A 182 4.18 -29.93 17.46
N GLY A 183 4.03 -31.19 17.09
CA GLY A 183 3.08 -32.09 17.76
C GLY A 183 3.34 -32.20 19.26
N MET A 184 2.32 -32.60 20.02
CA MET A 184 2.42 -32.79 21.47
C MET A 184 3.42 -33.91 21.79
N ASN A 185 4.34 -33.66 22.71
CA ASN A 185 5.25 -34.68 23.20
C ASN A 185 4.53 -35.66 24.17
N ILE A 186 5.24 -36.70 24.62
CA ILE A 186 4.69 -37.75 25.51
C ILE A 186 4.18 -37.17 26.84
N GLU A 187 4.90 -36.20 27.42
CA GLU A 187 4.50 -35.56 28.69
C GLU A 187 3.21 -34.75 28.50
N GLU A 188 3.13 -33.98 27.42
CA GLU A 188 1.95 -33.18 27.08
C GLU A 188 0.73 -34.06 26.77
N LEU A 189 0.92 -35.18 26.07
CA LEU A 189 -0.11 -36.19 25.83
C LEU A 189 -0.57 -36.86 27.14
N SER A 190 0.34 -37.09 28.08
CA SER A 190 0.00 -37.63 29.40
C SER A 190 -0.85 -36.64 30.19
N VAL A 191 -0.48 -35.36 30.20
CA VAL A 191 -1.27 -34.29 30.84
C VAL A 191 -2.64 -34.15 30.17
N LEU A 192 -2.69 -34.21 28.84
CA LEU A 192 -3.95 -34.20 28.08
C LEU A 192 -4.86 -35.37 28.50
N TRP A 193 -4.29 -36.57 28.59
CA TRP A 193 -5.00 -37.78 28.99
C TRP A 193 -5.56 -37.64 30.41
N GLU A 194 -4.73 -37.25 31.37
CA GLU A 194 -5.14 -37.08 32.77
C GLU A 194 -6.26 -36.03 32.90
N ARG A 195 -6.20 -34.92 32.16
CA ARG A 195 -7.28 -33.92 32.14
C ARG A 195 -8.57 -34.46 31.54
N LEU A 196 -8.45 -35.28 30.49
CA LEU A 196 -9.61 -35.83 29.79
C LEU A 196 -10.30 -36.92 30.60
N PHE A 197 -9.55 -37.89 31.10
CA PHE A 197 -10.06 -39.10 31.74
C PHE A 197 -10.01 -39.07 33.28
N LEU A 198 -9.45 -38.01 33.89
CA LEU A 198 -9.26 -37.87 35.34
C LEU A 198 -8.53 -39.06 35.97
N SER A 199 -7.66 -39.72 35.21
CA SER A 199 -6.98 -40.96 35.59
C SER A 199 -5.73 -41.17 34.75
N LYS A 200 -4.83 -42.03 35.22
CA LYS A 200 -3.58 -42.32 34.51
C LYS A 200 -3.82 -43.26 33.33
N PRO A 201 -3.08 -43.10 32.23
CA PRO A 201 -3.11 -44.04 31.11
C PRO A 201 -2.58 -45.42 31.54
N GLY A 202 -3.13 -46.47 30.94
CA GLY A 202 -2.54 -47.82 31.01
C GLY A 202 -1.15 -47.86 30.36
N PRO A 203 -0.31 -48.85 30.72
CA PRO A 203 1.03 -48.97 30.15
C PRO A 203 1.03 -49.03 28.62
N GLY A 204 1.89 -48.26 27.95
CA GLY A 204 2.05 -48.27 26.50
C GLY A 204 1.03 -47.44 25.71
N VAL A 205 -0.04 -46.94 26.35
CA VAL A 205 -1.13 -46.22 25.67
C VAL A 205 -0.68 -44.88 25.11
N ILE A 206 0.08 -44.11 25.89
CA ILE A 206 0.58 -42.79 25.45
C ILE A 206 1.62 -42.96 24.36
N GLU A 207 2.50 -43.95 24.47
CA GLU A 207 3.51 -44.26 23.46
C GLU A 207 2.84 -44.67 22.14
N ALA A 208 1.81 -45.53 22.19
CA ALA A 208 1.04 -45.90 21.01
C ALA A 208 0.31 -44.69 20.41
N LEU A 209 -0.32 -43.86 21.25
CA LEU A 209 -1.02 -42.65 20.80
C LEU A 209 -0.04 -41.67 20.16
N ALA A 210 1.11 -41.42 20.79
CA ALA A 210 2.16 -40.55 20.28
C ALA A 210 2.73 -41.06 18.95
N ALA A 211 3.01 -42.37 18.85
CA ALA A 211 3.55 -42.98 17.64
C ALA A 211 2.59 -42.87 16.45
N VAL A 212 1.31 -43.17 16.67
CA VAL A 212 0.29 -43.15 15.60
C VAL A 212 -0.07 -41.73 15.17
N THR A 213 -0.12 -40.79 16.11
CA THR A 213 -0.64 -39.43 15.84
C THR A 213 0.47 -38.41 15.60
N MET A 214 1.73 -38.78 15.87
CA MET A 214 2.88 -37.87 15.97
C MET A 214 2.60 -36.68 16.89
N GLY A 215 1.73 -36.87 17.90
CA GLY A 215 1.28 -35.83 18.81
C GLY A 215 0.39 -34.76 18.18
N ASN A 216 -0.04 -34.88 16.91
CA ASN A 216 -0.91 -33.90 16.28
C ASN A 216 -2.29 -33.90 16.98
N PRO A 217 -2.74 -32.81 17.63
CA PRO A 217 -4.01 -32.77 18.36
C PRO A 217 -5.23 -33.20 17.54
N LEU A 218 -5.27 -32.90 16.24
CA LEU A 218 -6.37 -33.33 15.38
C LEU A 218 -6.36 -34.85 15.16
N ALA A 219 -5.18 -35.44 14.95
CA ALA A 219 -5.03 -36.89 14.83
C ALA A 219 -5.31 -37.59 16.17
N VAL A 220 -4.84 -37.04 17.29
CA VAL A 220 -5.15 -37.50 18.64
C VAL A 220 -6.65 -37.51 18.88
N ARG A 221 -7.34 -36.43 18.52
CA ARG A 221 -8.80 -36.36 18.60
C ARG A 221 -9.46 -37.47 17.77
N SER A 222 -9.06 -37.63 16.50
CA SER A 222 -9.66 -38.63 15.60
C SER A 222 -9.46 -40.04 16.14
N ALA A 223 -8.23 -40.37 16.54
CA ALA A 223 -7.89 -41.64 17.14
C ALA A 223 -8.74 -41.91 18.39
N LEU A 224 -8.70 -41.03 19.39
CA LEU A 224 -9.41 -41.19 20.66
C LEU A 224 -10.92 -41.32 20.48
N ARG A 225 -11.52 -40.54 19.56
CA ARG A 225 -12.96 -40.65 19.28
C ARG A 225 -13.31 -41.99 18.68
N GLY A 226 -12.55 -42.46 17.69
CA GLY A 226 -12.75 -43.75 17.04
C GLY A 226 -12.66 -44.93 18.02
N VAL A 227 -11.62 -44.96 18.88
CA VAL A 227 -11.48 -46.02 19.88
C VAL A 227 -12.54 -45.95 20.98
N LEU A 228 -12.97 -44.76 21.43
CA LEU A 228 -14.07 -44.65 22.41
C LEU A 228 -15.42 -45.13 21.84
N GLN A 229 -15.73 -44.79 20.60
CA GLN A 229 -16.97 -45.22 19.95
C GLN A 229 -17.01 -46.73 19.72
N SER A 230 -15.86 -47.30 19.35
CA SER A 230 -15.71 -48.74 19.15
C SER A 230 -15.53 -49.51 20.46
N ARG A 231 -15.63 -48.82 21.62
CA ARG A 231 -15.49 -49.38 22.97
C ARG A 231 -14.18 -50.15 23.18
N LEU A 232 -13.11 -49.67 22.53
CA LEU A 232 -11.77 -50.27 22.59
C LEU A 232 -10.92 -49.75 23.77
N LEU A 233 -11.45 -48.80 24.54
CA LEU A 233 -10.87 -48.33 25.81
C LEU A 233 -11.81 -48.75 26.96
N LEU A 234 -11.25 -49.38 27.99
CA LEU A 234 -11.96 -49.81 29.19
C LEU A 234 -11.23 -49.33 30.44
N LEU A 235 -11.97 -49.07 31.52
CA LEU A 235 -11.34 -48.97 32.83
C LEU A 235 -10.82 -50.34 33.24
N ASP A 236 -9.64 -50.35 33.84
CA ASP A 236 -9.08 -51.52 34.50
C ASP A 236 -9.95 -51.96 35.68
N SER A 237 -9.68 -53.15 36.21
CA SER A 237 -10.42 -53.71 37.35
C SER A 237 -10.28 -52.89 38.64
N SER A 238 -9.25 -52.03 38.72
CA SER A 238 -9.06 -51.12 39.86
C SER A 238 -9.92 -49.85 39.76
N GLY A 239 -10.47 -49.56 38.58
CA GLY A 239 -11.22 -48.33 38.34
C GLY A 239 -10.33 -47.07 38.31
N LEU A 240 -9.00 -47.23 38.26
CA LEU A 240 -8.04 -46.12 38.37
C LEU A 240 -7.30 -45.82 37.06
N ARG A 241 -7.35 -46.72 36.07
CA ARG A 241 -6.63 -46.54 34.79
C ARG A 241 -7.49 -46.94 33.60
N TRP A 242 -7.39 -46.18 32.52
CA TRP A 242 -7.95 -46.57 31.23
C TRP A 242 -6.90 -47.31 30.42
N GLY A 243 -7.24 -48.52 29.98
CA GLY A 243 -6.39 -49.37 29.14
C GLY A 243 -7.11 -49.83 27.88
N PRO A 244 -6.37 -50.34 26.89
CA PRO A 244 -6.98 -50.90 25.69
C PRO A 244 -7.69 -52.22 26.04
N ALA A 245 -8.87 -52.43 25.46
CA ALA A 245 -9.62 -53.69 25.57
C ALA A 245 -8.95 -54.85 24.82
N ILE A 246 -7.99 -54.53 23.96
CA ILE A 246 -7.21 -55.43 23.09
C ILE A 246 -5.72 -55.19 23.32
N GLY A 247 -4.85 -56.05 22.77
CA GLY A 247 -3.41 -55.87 22.87
C GLY A 247 -2.93 -54.53 22.28
N ILE A 248 -1.86 -53.96 22.84
CA ILE A 248 -1.40 -52.60 22.50
C ILE A 248 -1.06 -52.43 21.01
N GLU A 249 -0.51 -53.46 20.36
CA GLU A 249 -0.21 -53.44 18.92
C GLU A 249 -1.49 -53.38 18.07
N GLN A 250 -2.50 -54.17 18.43
CA GLN A 250 -3.80 -54.15 17.74
C GLN A 250 -4.54 -52.83 18.00
N PHE A 251 -4.41 -52.27 19.20
CA PHE A 251 -4.92 -50.95 19.54
C PHE A 251 -4.29 -49.85 18.67
N ALA A 252 -2.96 -49.86 18.52
CA ALA A 252 -2.24 -48.95 17.64
C ALA A 252 -2.71 -49.08 16.17
N ALA A 253 -2.83 -50.30 15.64
CA ALA A 253 -3.30 -50.54 14.27
C ALA A 253 -4.76 -50.09 14.01
N GLN A 254 -5.62 -50.07 15.05
CA GLN A 254 -6.97 -49.51 14.95
C GLN A 254 -6.94 -47.98 14.94
N MET A 255 -6.14 -47.37 15.84
CA MET A 255 -5.94 -45.92 15.83
C MET A 255 -5.38 -45.43 14.50
N GLU A 256 -4.42 -46.14 13.93
CA GLU A 256 -3.81 -45.80 12.64
C GLU A 256 -4.84 -45.78 11.51
N ARG A 257 -5.79 -46.73 11.50
CA ARG A 257 -6.91 -46.69 10.56
C ARG A 257 -7.79 -45.45 10.74
N TYR A 258 -8.14 -45.09 11.98
CA TYR A 258 -8.95 -43.89 12.25
C TYR A 258 -8.21 -42.56 11.97
N VAL A 259 -6.88 -42.55 12.00
CA VAL A 259 -6.06 -41.39 11.59
C VAL A 259 -5.88 -41.36 10.07
N GLY A 260 -5.64 -42.51 9.43
CA GLY A 260 -5.52 -42.63 7.98
C GLY A 260 -6.77 -42.16 7.23
N THR A 261 -7.94 -42.28 7.87
CA THR A 261 -9.20 -41.73 7.38
C THR A 261 -9.70 -40.57 8.24
N LEU A 262 -8.81 -39.64 8.61
CA LEU A 262 -9.11 -38.43 9.40
C LEU A 262 -10.47 -37.76 9.08
N SER A 263 -10.83 -37.66 7.80
CA SER A 263 -12.13 -37.10 7.37
C SER A 263 -13.32 -38.04 7.62
N GLU A 264 -13.14 -39.35 7.52
CA GLU A 264 -14.15 -40.35 7.93
C GLU A 264 -14.29 -40.38 9.45
N GLY A 265 -13.20 -40.36 10.22
CA GLY A 265 -13.25 -40.32 11.69
C GLY A 265 -13.97 -39.08 12.22
N MET A 266 -13.84 -37.94 11.52
CA MET A 266 -14.60 -36.72 11.82
C MET A 266 -16.06 -36.75 11.36
N GLY A 267 -16.45 -37.61 10.42
CA GLY A 267 -17.83 -37.78 9.98
C GLY A 267 -18.52 -39.03 10.55
N ALA A 268 -17.79 -39.93 11.19
CA ALA A 268 -18.25 -41.27 11.59
C ALA A 268 -19.36 -41.23 12.66
N HIS A 269 -19.45 -40.13 13.42
CA HIS A 269 -20.49 -39.91 14.43
C HIS A 269 -21.73 -39.21 13.87
N LEU A 270 -21.77 -38.95 12.56
CA LEU A 270 -22.93 -38.43 11.88
C LEU A 270 -23.84 -39.58 11.46
N GLU A 271 -25.12 -39.43 11.76
CA GLU A 271 -26.15 -40.32 11.22
C GLU A 271 -26.19 -40.20 9.69
N PRO A 272 -26.70 -41.21 8.94
CA PRO A 272 -26.71 -41.16 7.48
C PRO A 272 -27.36 -39.91 6.87
N GLU A 273 -28.44 -39.41 7.49
CA GLU A 273 -29.12 -38.18 7.07
C GLU A 273 -28.28 -36.92 7.35
N GLU A 274 -27.61 -36.87 8.50
CA GLU A 274 -26.72 -35.76 8.87
C GLU A 274 -25.47 -35.72 7.97
N LEU A 275 -24.91 -36.89 7.63
CA LEU A 275 -23.78 -37.00 6.71
C LEU A 275 -24.19 -36.58 5.30
N HIS A 276 -25.38 -36.99 4.84
CA HIS A 276 -25.93 -36.54 3.56
C HIS A 276 -26.11 -35.02 3.54
N ALA A 277 -26.70 -34.45 4.59
CA ALA A 277 -26.84 -33.00 4.76
C ALA A 277 -25.49 -32.28 4.77
N ALA A 278 -24.48 -32.79 5.48
CA ALA A 278 -23.13 -32.22 5.50
C ALA A 278 -22.48 -32.24 4.11
N LYS A 279 -22.67 -33.31 3.34
CA LYS A 279 -22.20 -33.41 1.93
C LYS A 279 -22.88 -32.36 1.04
N GLN A 280 -24.20 -32.19 1.16
CA GLN A 280 -24.94 -31.17 0.40
C GLN A 280 -24.45 -29.76 0.77
N LEU A 281 -24.38 -29.43 2.06
CA LEU A 281 -23.90 -28.12 2.53
C LEU A 281 -22.45 -27.84 2.10
N ALA A 282 -21.59 -28.86 2.02
CA ALA A 282 -20.21 -28.70 1.55
C ALA A 282 -20.11 -28.19 0.10
N THR A 283 -21.12 -28.44 -0.73
CA THR A 283 -21.19 -27.90 -2.10
C THR A 283 -21.33 -26.37 -2.15
N LEU A 284 -21.78 -25.74 -1.06
CA LEU A 284 -21.84 -24.28 -0.94
C LEU A 284 -20.46 -23.63 -0.71
N GLY A 285 -19.43 -24.43 -0.42
CA GLY A 285 -18.10 -23.98 -0.05
C GLY A 285 -17.76 -24.27 1.41
N GLU A 286 -16.53 -23.94 1.81
CA GLU A 286 -16.09 -24.10 3.21
C GLU A 286 -16.83 -23.12 4.14
N ALA A 287 -17.30 -21.99 3.61
CA ALA A 287 -18.14 -21.01 4.29
C ALA A 287 -19.47 -20.83 3.52
N PHE A 288 -20.58 -20.72 4.25
CA PHE A 288 -21.89 -20.49 3.63
C PHE A 288 -22.88 -19.81 4.59
N ALA A 289 -23.83 -19.07 4.00
CA ALA A 289 -24.91 -18.39 4.72
C ALA A 289 -26.05 -19.36 5.11
N ARG A 290 -26.74 -19.07 6.22
CA ARG A 290 -27.91 -19.84 6.67
C ARG A 290 -29.03 -19.88 5.62
N GLU A 291 -29.35 -18.74 5.04
CA GLU A 291 -30.38 -18.60 4.00
C GLU A 291 -30.01 -19.39 2.74
N THR A 292 -28.74 -19.33 2.30
CA THR A 292 -28.21 -20.13 1.19
C THR A 292 -28.32 -21.64 1.46
N ALA A 293 -27.97 -22.07 2.68
CA ALA A 293 -28.14 -23.45 3.13
C ALA A 293 -29.61 -23.89 3.11
N THR A 294 -30.52 -23.02 3.52
CA THR A 294 -31.97 -23.31 3.57
C THR A 294 -32.57 -23.42 2.16
N ALA A 295 -32.11 -22.58 1.22
CA ALA A 295 -32.52 -22.66 -0.17
C ALA A 295 -31.98 -23.92 -0.87
N LEU A 296 -30.73 -24.32 -0.59
CA LEU A 296 -30.19 -25.58 -1.09
C LEU A 296 -30.89 -26.79 -0.47
N MET A 297 -31.20 -26.73 0.82
CA MET A 297 -31.77 -27.85 1.57
C MET A 297 -32.81 -27.36 2.57
N PRO A 298 -34.12 -27.60 2.32
CA PRO A 298 -35.19 -27.13 3.20
C PRO A 298 -35.10 -27.62 4.66
N SER A 299 -34.44 -28.76 4.92
CA SER A 299 -34.19 -29.28 6.26
C SER A 299 -32.99 -28.64 6.98
N ALA A 300 -32.24 -27.72 6.35
CA ALA A 300 -31.06 -27.09 6.95
C ALA A 300 -31.32 -26.43 8.32
N PRO A 301 -32.45 -25.76 8.59
CA PRO A 301 -32.72 -25.20 9.92
C PRO A 301 -32.72 -26.22 11.06
N GLN A 302 -33.02 -27.50 10.77
CA GLN A 302 -33.04 -28.58 11.76
C GLN A 302 -31.65 -29.23 11.91
N VAL A 303 -30.91 -29.37 10.81
CA VAL A 303 -29.61 -30.06 10.81
C VAL A 303 -28.44 -29.16 11.23
N LEU A 304 -28.49 -27.85 10.95
CA LEU A 304 -27.41 -26.92 11.28
C LEU A 304 -27.07 -26.89 12.79
N PRO A 305 -28.03 -26.83 13.73
CA PRO A 305 -27.74 -26.92 15.16
C PRO A 305 -27.05 -28.22 15.57
N ILE A 306 -27.42 -29.34 14.92
CA ILE A 306 -26.83 -30.66 15.19
C ILE A 306 -25.36 -30.68 14.73
N LEU A 307 -25.08 -30.19 13.52
CA LEU A 307 -23.72 -30.13 12.98
C LEU A 307 -22.83 -29.15 13.76
N LEU A 308 -23.38 -28.05 14.26
CA LEU A 308 -22.69 -27.13 15.19
C LEU A 308 -22.38 -27.83 16.52
N HIS A 309 -23.38 -28.47 17.13
CA HIS A 309 -23.23 -29.19 18.40
C HIS A 309 -22.17 -30.29 18.30
N LYS A 310 -22.17 -31.04 17.19
CA LYS A 310 -21.24 -32.15 16.89
C LYS A 310 -19.85 -31.71 16.42
N GLY A 311 -19.58 -30.40 16.33
CA GLY A 311 -18.28 -29.83 15.96
C GLY A 311 -17.90 -29.98 14.48
N ILE A 312 -18.88 -30.18 13.59
CA ILE A 312 -18.68 -30.23 12.13
C ILE A 312 -18.62 -28.83 11.55
N LEU A 313 -19.51 -27.95 12.04
CA LEU A 313 -19.58 -26.55 11.67
C LEU A 313 -19.20 -25.67 12.87
N THR A 314 -18.77 -24.47 12.59
CA THR A 314 -18.68 -23.38 13.56
C THR A 314 -19.35 -22.13 12.99
N ALA A 315 -19.97 -21.33 13.86
CA ALA A 315 -20.40 -20.00 13.48
C ALA A 315 -19.16 -19.10 13.34
N THR A 316 -19.13 -18.24 12.32
CA THR A 316 -18.02 -17.29 12.11
C THR A 316 -18.53 -16.00 11.50
N SER A 317 -17.76 -14.92 11.67
CA SER A 317 -17.81 -13.76 10.78
C SER A 317 -16.99 -14.11 9.54
N ALA A 318 -17.64 -14.45 8.42
CA ALA A 318 -16.97 -14.86 7.19
C ALA A 318 -16.75 -13.66 6.23
N PRO A 319 -15.97 -13.83 5.13
CA PRO A 319 -15.64 -12.77 4.17
C PRO A 319 -16.87 -12.14 3.51
N ALA A 320 -16.68 -11.08 2.73
CA ALA A 320 -17.72 -10.57 1.84
C ALA A 320 -18.21 -11.69 0.91
N PRO A 321 -19.53 -11.75 0.64
CA PRO A 321 -20.01 -12.67 -0.36
C PRO A 321 -19.59 -12.17 -1.76
N LEU A 322 -19.73 -13.02 -2.77
CA LEU A 322 -19.48 -12.65 -4.16
C LEU A 322 -20.33 -11.41 -4.53
N PRO A 323 -19.80 -10.49 -5.36
CA PRO A 323 -20.52 -9.28 -5.79
C PRO A 323 -21.94 -9.58 -6.27
N GLY A 324 -22.87 -8.64 -6.06
CA GLY A 324 -24.25 -8.77 -6.50
C GLY A 324 -25.13 -9.71 -5.65
N THR A 325 -24.59 -10.36 -4.62
CA THR A 325 -25.40 -11.15 -3.67
C THR A 325 -25.79 -10.33 -2.43
N SER A 326 -26.80 -10.78 -1.69
CA SER A 326 -27.23 -10.15 -0.43
C SER A 326 -26.23 -10.34 0.72
N ASP A 327 -26.32 -9.52 1.78
CA ASP A 327 -25.58 -9.76 3.01
C ASP A 327 -26.25 -10.86 3.85
N GLY A 328 -25.44 -11.80 4.34
CA GLY A 328 -25.95 -12.93 5.10
C GLY A 328 -26.17 -12.65 6.58
N THR A 329 -27.17 -13.32 7.17
CA THR A 329 -27.58 -13.08 8.58
C THR A 329 -26.79 -13.91 9.60
N ALA A 330 -26.37 -15.12 9.20
CA ALA A 330 -25.55 -16.00 10.00
C ALA A 330 -24.69 -16.86 9.07
N ILE A 331 -23.38 -16.88 9.32
CA ILE A 331 -22.42 -17.58 8.47
C ILE A 331 -21.81 -18.76 9.23
N TYR A 332 -21.76 -19.90 8.56
CA TYR A 332 -21.18 -21.12 9.07
C TYR A 332 -19.95 -21.48 8.27
N THR A 333 -18.92 -22.00 8.94
CA THR A 333 -17.77 -22.62 8.30
C THR A 333 -17.60 -24.05 8.75
N PHE A 334 -17.07 -24.91 7.87
CA PHE A 334 -16.59 -26.21 8.30
C PHE A 334 -15.42 -26.03 9.26
N THR A 335 -15.38 -26.82 10.33
CA THR A 335 -14.33 -26.71 11.35
C THR A 335 -12.95 -27.03 10.78
N HIS A 336 -12.87 -27.82 9.71
CA HIS A 336 -11.63 -28.18 9.04
C HIS A 336 -11.77 -28.28 7.52
N THR A 337 -10.85 -27.64 6.79
CA THR A 337 -10.74 -27.72 5.32
C THR A 337 -10.61 -29.15 4.79
N LEU A 338 -9.91 -30.05 5.48
CA LEU A 338 -9.75 -31.45 5.05
C LEU A 338 -11.07 -32.23 5.09
N LEU A 339 -11.91 -31.95 6.09
CA LEU A 339 -13.25 -32.53 6.16
C LEU A 339 -14.10 -32.00 5.01
N HIS A 340 -14.13 -30.68 4.82
CA HIS A 340 -14.88 -30.04 3.72
C HIS A 340 -14.51 -30.65 2.36
N ARG A 341 -13.22 -30.69 2.01
CA ARG A 341 -12.74 -31.27 0.74
C ARG A 341 -13.17 -32.73 0.55
N HIS A 342 -13.11 -33.54 1.60
CA HIS A 342 -13.55 -34.92 1.54
C HIS A 342 -15.07 -35.04 1.31
N LEU A 343 -15.87 -34.21 1.98
CA LEU A 343 -17.33 -34.17 1.78
C LEU A 343 -17.69 -33.75 0.35
N VAL A 344 -17.01 -32.74 -0.20
CA VAL A 344 -17.19 -32.30 -1.60
C VAL A 344 -16.82 -33.41 -2.58
N ALA A 345 -15.63 -34.01 -2.42
CA ALA A 345 -15.16 -35.09 -3.30
C ALA A 345 -16.13 -36.29 -3.27
N THR A 346 -16.67 -36.63 -2.11
CA THR A 346 -17.65 -37.72 -1.96
C THR A 346 -19.00 -37.37 -2.57
N ALA A 347 -19.46 -36.12 -2.45
CA ALA A 347 -20.68 -35.64 -3.08
C ALA A 347 -20.57 -35.70 -4.62
N ALA A 348 -19.45 -35.24 -5.18
CA ALA A 348 -19.16 -35.28 -6.61
C ALA A 348 -19.05 -36.73 -7.13
N ALA A 349 -18.30 -37.60 -6.45
CA ALA A 349 -18.12 -39.00 -6.85
C ALA A 349 -19.44 -39.78 -6.88
N THR A 350 -20.39 -39.44 -6.01
CA THR A 350 -21.72 -40.10 -5.96
C THR A 350 -22.74 -39.49 -6.92
N LYS A 351 -22.36 -38.49 -7.75
CA LYS A 351 -23.25 -37.73 -8.65
C LYS A 351 -24.50 -37.16 -7.93
N ASN A 352 -24.37 -36.85 -6.65
CA ASN A 352 -25.46 -36.36 -5.80
C ASN A 352 -25.51 -34.82 -5.75
N ILE A 353 -25.01 -34.12 -6.77
CA ILE A 353 -25.01 -32.65 -6.82
C ILE A 353 -26.29 -32.20 -7.53
N ASP A 354 -27.15 -31.49 -6.80
CA ASP A 354 -28.40 -30.95 -7.33
C ASP A 354 -28.16 -29.60 -8.03
N GLY A 355 -27.76 -29.66 -9.30
CA GLY A 355 -27.53 -28.47 -10.13
C GLY A 355 -28.76 -27.56 -10.27
N ALA A 356 -29.98 -28.11 -10.15
CA ALA A 356 -31.20 -27.32 -10.23
C ALA A 356 -31.36 -26.41 -9.01
N ARG A 357 -31.03 -26.92 -7.81
CA ARG A 357 -31.05 -26.11 -6.59
C ARG A 357 -29.89 -25.12 -6.53
N LEU A 358 -28.70 -25.48 -7.02
CA LEU A 358 -27.61 -24.51 -7.14
C LEU A 358 -27.98 -23.35 -8.08
N ALA A 359 -28.62 -23.63 -9.21
CA ALA A 359 -29.16 -22.59 -10.10
C ALA A 359 -30.22 -21.73 -9.39
N ALA A 360 -31.11 -22.33 -8.60
CA ALA A 360 -32.11 -21.59 -7.81
C ALA A 360 -31.48 -20.68 -6.74
N VAL A 361 -30.40 -21.12 -6.09
CA VAL A 361 -29.63 -20.30 -5.14
C VAL A 361 -29.07 -19.05 -5.82
N VAL A 362 -28.48 -19.21 -7.02
CA VAL A 362 -27.94 -18.10 -7.81
C VAL A 362 -29.06 -17.16 -8.28
N ALA A 363 -30.14 -17.71 -8.83
CA ALA A 363 -31.30 -16.94 -9.29
C ALA A 363 -31.93 -16.09 -8.18
N ALA A 364 -31.95 -16.59 -6.94
CA ALA A 364 -32.47 -15.90 -5.78
C ALA A 364 -31.53 -14.82 -5.19
N ARG A 365 -30.35 -14.59 -5.80
CA ARG A 365 -29.33 -13.62 -5.34
C ARG A 365 -28.91 -13.81 -3.87
N LEU A 366 -28.87 -15.07 -3.43
CA LEU A 366 -28.48 -15.41 -2.06
C LEU A 366 -26.96 -15.26 -1.85
N PRO A 367 -26.50 -15.01 -0.62
CA PRO A 367 -25.08 -14.79 -0.33
C PRO A 367 -24.24 -16.04 -0.66
N LEU A 368 -23.23 -15.87 -1.51
CA LEU A 368 -22.26 -16.92 -1.87
C LEU A 368 -20.87 -16.52 -1.37
N TYR A 369 -20.24 -17.34 -0.53
CA TYR A 369 -18.90 -17.05 0.03
C TYR A 369 -17.78 -17.90 -0.60
N SER A 370 -18.10 -18.66 -1.64
CA SER A 370 -17.17 -19.53 -2.35
C SER A 370 -17.52 -19.55 -3.83
N ILE A 371 -16.49 -19.73 -4.66
CA ILE A 371 -16.68 -19.96 -6.10
C ILE A 371 -17.15 -21.39 -6.42
N LEU A 372 -16.96 -22.33 -5.47
CA LEU A 372 -17.26 -23.75 -5.65
C LEU A 372 -18.69 -24.04 -6.16
N PRO A 373 -19.77 -23.39 -5.68
CA PRO A 373 -21.11 -23.61 -6.20
C PRO A 373 -21.21 -23.36 -7.72
N LEU A 374 -20.47 -22.37 -8.21
CA LEU A 374 -20.47 -21.99 -9.62
C LEU A 374 -19.61 -22.95 -10.45
N GLU A 375 -18.49 -23.42 -9.91
CA GLU A 375 -17.70 -24.49 -10.53
C GLU A 375 -18.51 -25.78 -10.66
N LEU A 376 -19.17 -26.20 -9.58
CA LEU A 376 -20.03 -27.37 -9.58
C LEU A 376 -21.21 -27.23 -10.55
N LEU A 377 -21.80 -26.02 -10.63
CA LEU A 377 -22.86 -25.71 -11.60
C LEU A 377 -22.35 -25.74 -13.05
N ALA A 378 -21.13 -25.27 -13.30
CA ALA A 378 -20.50 -25.32 -14.62
C ALA A 378 -20.27 -26.78 -15.06
N GLU A 379 -19.83 -27.64 -14.15
CA GLU A 379 -19.51 -29.06 -14.40
C GLU A 379 -20.75 -29.96 -14.53
N HIS A 380 -21.75 -29.78 -13.66
CA HIS A 380 -22.91 -30.68 -13.56
C HIS A 380 -24.14 -30.17 -14.30
N GLY A 381 -24.14 -28.91 -14.74
CA GLY A 381 -25.25 -28.27 -15.45
C GLY A 381 -26.46 -27.98 -14.55
N THR A 382 -27.58 -27.62 -15.16
CA THR A 382 -28.80 -27.15 -14.47
C THR A 382 -29.73 -28.25 -13.98
N GLY A 383 -29.47 -29.51 -14.35
CA GLY A 383 -30.43 -30.59 -14.14
C GLY A 383 -31.83 -30.22 -14.65
N THR A 384 -32.83 -30.30 -13.77
CA THR A 384 -34.24 -30.05 -14.08
C THR A 384 -34.72 -28.61 -13.82
N ALA A 385 -33.83 -27.62 -13.68
CA ALA A 385 -34.23 -26.22 -13.43
C ALA A 385 -35.16 -25.67 -14.53
N SER A 386 -36.10 -24.79 -14.17
CA SER A 386 -36.98 -24.13 -15.15
C SER A 386 -36.22 -23.08 -15.96
N ILE A 387 -36.69 -22.76 -17.18
CA ILE A 387 -36.10 -21.71 -18.03
C ILE A 387 -36.05 -20.37 -17.28
N ALA A 388 -37.15 -20.01 -16.58
CA ALA A 388 -37.19 -18.79 -15.78
C ALA A 388 -36.10 -18.72 -14.69
N THR A 389 -35.82 -19.84 -14.01
CA THR A 389 -34.75 -19.91 -13.01
C THR A 389 -33.38 -19.74 -13.67
N VAL A 390 -33.18 -20.37 -14.84
CA VAL A 390 -31.93 -20.27 -15.60
C VAL A 390 -31.70 -18.85 -16.10
N THR A 391 -32.72 -18.18 -16.64
CA THR A 391 -32.62 -16.77 -17.08
C THR A 391 -32.26 -15.85 -15.93
N GLN A 392 -32.91 -15.98 -14.76
CA GLN A 392 -32.57 -15.18 -13.57
C GLN A 392 -31.15 -15.46 -13.07
N ALA A 393 -30.72 -16.73 -13.09
CA ALA A 393 -29.35 -17.09 -12.75
C ALA A 393 -28.33 -16.52 -13.75
N LEU A 394 -28.65 -16.50 -15.05
CA LEU A 394 -27.80 -15.88 -16.07
C LEU A 394 -27.64 -14.38 -15.84
N GLU A 395 -28.73 -13.65 -15.62
CA GLU A 395 -28.69 -12.22 -15.29
C GLU A 395 -27.83 -11.95 -14.06
N GLN A 396 -27.96 -12.80 -13.05
CA GLN A 396 -27.16 -12.66 -11.84
C GLN A 396 -25.67 -12.92 -12.13
N LEU A 397 -25.32 -14.00 -12.81
CA LEU A 397 -23.92 -14.32 -13.11
C LEU A 397 -23.28 -13.27 -14.01
N THR A 398 -23.96 -12.77 -15.04
CA THR A 398 -23.40 -11.71 -15.90
C THR A 398 -23.18 -10.41 -15.13
N SER A 399 -24.07 -10.06 -14.20
CA SER A 399 -23.86 -8.91 -13.31
C SER A 399 -22.68 -9.07 -12.36
N MET A 400 -22.23 -10.31 -12.08
CA MET A 400 -21.03 -10.59 -11.27
C MET A 400 -19.74 -10.47 -12.08
N VAL A 401 -19.76 -10.74 -13.39
CA VAL A 401 -18.52 -10.87 -14.19
C VAL A 401 -17.75 -9.56 -14.26
N ILE A 402 -18.40 -8.43 -14.57
CA ILE A 402 -17.70 -7.14 -14.74
C ILE A 402 -17.06 -6.66 -13.43
N PRO A 403 -17.79 -6.57 -12.29
CA PRO A 403 -17.17 -6.18 -11.02
C PRO A 403 -16.04 -7.10 -10.57
N LEU A 404 -16.14 -8.40 -10.90
CA LEU A 404 -15.04 -9.32 -10.65
C LEU A 404 -13.86 -9.02 -11.57
N ALA A 405 -14.07 -8.95 -12.89
CA ALA A 405 -13.04 -8.74 -13.90
C ALA A 405 -12.28 -7.42 -13.71
N GLU A 406 -12.96 -6.35 -13.31
CA GLU A 406 -12.35 -5.05 -13.04
C GLU A 406 -11.75 -4.94 -11.63
N GLY A 407 -12.12 -5.83 -10.71
CA GLY A 407 -11.67 -5.83 -9.32
C GLY A 407 -10.46 -6.73 -9.03
N THR A 408 -10.04 -6.77 -7.77
CA THR A 408 -8.95 -7.67 -7.30
C THR A 408 -9.31 -9.16 -7.37
N ALA A 409 -10.57 -9.46 -7.67
CA ALA A 409 -11.16 -10.79 -7.74
C ALA A 409 -11.32 -11.33 -9.18
N TRP A 410 -10.66 -10.72 -10.19
CA TRP A 410 -10.85 -11.01 -11.62
C TRP A 410 -10.73 -12.47 -12.02
N ARG A 411 -9.86 -13.26 -11.37
CA ARG A 411 -9.73 -14.70 -11.61
C ARG A 411 -11.02 -15.49 -11.39
N PHE A 412 -11.92 -14.98 -10.53
CA PHE A 412 -13.22 -15.59 -10.27
C PHE A 412 -14.23 -15.26 -11.37
N ALA A 413 -13.97 -14.24 -12.19
CA ALA A 413 -14.78 -13.93 -13.36
C ALA A 413 -14.80 -15.10 -14.36
N THR A 414 -13.68 -15.82 -14.54
CA THR A 414 -13.62 -16.99 -15.43
C THR A 414 -14.52 -18.15 -14.99
N PRO A 415 -14.47 -18.65 -13.73
CA PRO A 415 -15.43 -19.64 -13.24
C PRO A 415 -16.89 -19.17 -13.31
N VAL A 416 -17.19 -17.91 -12.96
CA VAL A 416 -18.55 -17.33 -13.06
C VAL A 416 -19.03 -17.37 -14.52
N LEU A 417 -18.19 -16.92 -15.45
CA LEU A 417 -18.50 -16.90 -16.88
C LEU A 417 -18.63 -18.32 -17.45
N ARG A 418 -17.83 -19.28 -16.96
CA ARG A 418 -17.96 -20.70 -17.33
C ARG A 418 -19.29 -21.26 -16.85
N ALA A 419 -19.72 -20.93 -15.63
CA ALA A 419 -21.02 -21.30 -15.11
C ALA A 419 -22.14 -20.69 -15.97
N ALA A 420 -22.07 -19.39 -16.30
CA ALA A 420 -23.04 -18.72 -17.15
C ALA A 420 -23.13 -19.35 -18.55
N ASN A 421 -21.99 -19.66 -19.18
CA ASN A 421 -21.97 -20.36 -20.47
C ASN A 421 -22.58 -21.76 -20.39
N SER A 422 -22.31 -22.51 -19.31
CA SER A 422 -22.90 -23.84 -19.09
C SER A 422 -24.42 -23.76 -18.90
N LEU A 423 -24.89 -22.80 -18.11
CA LEU A 423 -26.31 -22.49 -17.92
C LEU A 423 -27.01 -22.20 -19.26
N PHE A 424 -26.45 -21.27 -20.02
CA PHE A 424 -26.98 -20.85 -21.33
C PHE A 424 -27.06 -22.04 -22.29
N ARG A 425 -25.97 -22.78 -22.49
CA ARG A 425 -25.94 -23.95 -23.38
C ARG A 425 -26.96 -25.02 -22.99
N SER A 426 -27.22 -25.21 -21.70
CA SER A 426 -28.19 -26.22 -21.23
C SER A 426 -29.64 -25.90 -21.58
N ARG A 427 -29.96 -24.63 -21.88
CA ARG A 427 -31.33 -24.16 -22.14
C ARG A 427 -31.49 -23.33 -23.42
N GLU A 428 -30.42 -23.14 -24.19
CA GLU A 428 -30.41 -22.34 -25.41
C GLU A 428 -31.53 -22.73 -26.39
N HIS A 429 -31.77 -24.03 -26.60
CA HIS A 429 -32.82 -24.53 -27.50
C HIS A 429 -34.26 -24.25 -27.03
N GLY A 430 -34.43 -23.83 -25.77
CA GLY A 430 -35.72 -23.43 -25.21
C GLY A 430 -35.98 -21.91 -25.24
N MET A 431 -35.01 -21.11 -25.69
CA MET A 431 -35.11 -19.65 -25.78
C MET A 431 -35.48 -19.20 -27.19
N GLU A 432 -36.09 -18.02 -27.33
CA GLU A 432 -36.35 -17.41 -28.63
C GLU A 432 -35.04 -16.96 -29.30
N ASP A 433 -34.96 -16.97 -30.64
CA ASP A 433 -33.73 -16.66 -31.39
C ASP A 433 -33.14 -15.28 -31.05
N ALA A 434 -34.00 -14.28 -30.83
CA ALA A 434 -33.59 -12.93 -30.43
C ALA A 434 -32.94 -12.94 -29.03
N GLU A 435 -33.49 -13.72 -28.10
CA GLU A 435 -32.94 -13.88 -26.75
C GLU A 435 -31.63 -14.68 -26.77
N GLN A 436 -31.56 -15.74 -27.59
CA GLN A 436 -30.33 -16.49 -27.82
C GLN A 436 -29.22 -15.57 -28.36
N ARG A 437 -29.51 -14.74 -29.37
CA ARG A 437 -28.55 -13.78 -29.93
C ARG A 437 -28.09 -12.78 -28.87
N LYS A 438 -29.01 -12.21 -28.10
CA LYS A 438 -28.70 -11.28 -27.00
C LYS A 438 -27.71 -11.91 -26.00
N TRP A 439 -27.99 -13.11 -25.52
CA TRP A 439 -27.11 -13.80 -24.56
C TRP A 439 -25.77 -14.20 -25.16
N ARG A 440 -25.71 -14.64 -26.42
CA ARG A 440 -24.44 -14.92 -27.11
C ARG A 440 -23.56 -13.68 -27.21
N ILE A 441 -24.13 -12.53 -27.61
CA ILE A 441 -23.40 -11.25 -27.65
C ILE A 441 -22.87 -10.91 -26.26
N LEU A 442 -23.75 -10.90 -25.24
CA LEU A 442 -23.36 -10.51 -23.88
C LEU A 442 -22.27 -11.42 -23.30
N LEU A 443 -22.43 -12.74 -23.38
CA LEU A 443 -21.45 -13.70 -22.83
C LEU A 443 -20.11 -13.64 -23.55
N GLN A 444 -20.12 -13.48 -24.88
CA GLN A 444 -18.87 -13.32 -25.65
C GLN A 444 -18.19 -11.97 -25.34
N GLY A 445 -18.94 -10.88 -25.21
CA GLY A 445 -18.39 -9.57 -24.82
C GLY A 445 -17.77 -9.59 -23.42
N LEU A 446 -18.44 -10.25 -22.47
CA LEU A 446 -17.89 -10.49 -21.12
C LEU A 446 -16.63 -11.36 -21.16
N GLN A 447 -16.58 -12.37 -22.03
CA GLN A 447 -15.39 -13.20 -22.22
C GLN A 447 -14.19 -12.38 -22.70
N LEU A 448 -14.40 -11.52 -23.70
CA LEU A 448 -13.36 -10.61 -24.17
C LEU A 448 -12.92 -9.66 -23.05
N SER A 449 -13.86 -9.12 -22.29
CA SER A 449 -13.56 -8.23 -21.14
C SER A 449 -12.70 -8.93 -20.08
N VAL A 450 -12.98 -10.21 -19.78
CA VAL A 450 -12.17 -11.02 -18.86
C VAL A 450 -10.76 -11.26 -19.40
N TYR A 451 -10.61 -11.60 -20.69
CA TYR A 451 -9.28 -11.74 -21.31
C TYR A 451 -8.50 -10.43 -21.32
N TYR A 452 -9.17 -9.33 -21.64
CA TYR A 452 -8.57 -8.00 -21.64
C TYR A 452 -8.11 -7.58 -20.25
N ALA A 453 -8.95 -7.77 -19.22
CA ALA A 453 -8.57 -7.53 -17.82
C ALA A 453 -7.38 -8.39 -17.38
N ALA A 454 -7.30 -9.64 -17.87
CA ALA A 454 -6.18 -10.54 -17.65
C ALA A 454 -4.92 -10.19 -18.49
N SER A 455 -4.98 -9.15 -19.33
CA SER A 455 -3.94 -8.78 -20.31
C SER A 455 -3.59 -9.91 -21.30
N ASP A 456 -4.53 -10.82 -21.57
CA ASP A 456 -4.40 -11.90 -22.54
C ASP A 456 -4.87 -11.43 -23.93
N TYR A 457 -4.09 -10.53 -24.52
CA TYR A 457 -4.41 -9.89 -25.80
C TYR A 457 -4.46 -10.87 -26.98
N ASP A 458 -3.73 -11.98 -26.91
CA ASP A 458 -3.77 -13.02 -27.94
C ASP A 458 -5.13 -13.73 -27.93
N SER A 459 -5.66 -14.07 -26.75
CA SER A 459 -7.02 -14.61 -26.62
C SER A 459 -8.09 -13.60 -27.02
N VAL A 460 -7.93 -12.31 -26.69
CA VAL A 460 -8.82 -11.24 -27.19
C VAL A 460 -8.83 -11.26 -28.71
N HIS A 461 -7.66 -11.16 -29.35
CA HIS A 461 -7.57 -11.13 -30.81
C HIS A 461 -8.12 -12.39 -31.49
N ALA A 462 -7.90 -13.57 -30.91
CA ALA A 462 -8.42 -14.83 -31.45
C ALA A 462 -9.95 -14.90 -31.46
N GLU A 463 -10.59 -14.33 -30.44
CA GLU A 463 -12.03 -14.46 -30.18
C GLU A 463 -12.86 -13.26 -30.67
N ILE A 464 -12.23 -12.09 -30.90
CA ILE A 464 -12.94 -10.85 -31.23
C ILE A 464 -13.69 -10.92 -32.57
N GLY A 465 -13.17 -11.68 -33.53
CA GLY A 465 -13.86 -11.90 -34.81
C GLY A 465 -15.20 -12.62 -34.65
N GLN A 466 -15.33 -13.53 -33.68
CA GLN A 466 -16.62 -14.18 -33.38
C GLN A 466 -17.60 -13.18 -32.77
N TYR A 467 -17.12 -12.32 -31.86
CA TYR A 467 -17.94 -11.28 -31.25
C TYR A 467 -18.47 -10.28 -32.30
N LEU A 468 -17.60 -9.79 -33.19
CA LEU A 468 -18.00 -8.88 -34.26
C LEU A 468 -19.07 -9.51 -35.19
N ARG A 469 -18.93 -10.79 -35.55
CA ARG A 469 -19.97 -11.53 -36.30
C ARG A 469 -21.30 -11.63 -35.55
N LEU A 470 -21.30 -11.82 -34.24
CA LEU A 470 -22.53 -11.89 -33.45
C LEU A 470 -23.26 -10.54 -33.41
N THR A 471 -22.52 -9.44 -33.49
CA THR A 471 -23.07 -8.08 -33.58
C THR A 471 -23.56 -7.69 -34.97
N GLU A 472 -23.45 -8.58 -35.98
CA GLU A 472 -24.02 -8.38 -37.32
C GLU A 472 -25.38 -9.08 -37.47
N PRO A 473 -26.41 -8.43 -38.07
CA PRO A 473 -26.44 -7.03 -38.51
C PRO A 473 -26.54 -6.06 -37.32
N THR A 474 -25.95 -4.86 -37.48
CA THR A 474 -26.05 -3.76 -36.52
C THR A 474 -27.37 -3.01 -36.75
N ASP A 475 -28.44 -3.48 -36.14
CA ASP A 475 -29.82 -3.03 -36.38
C ASP A 475 -30.38 -2.10 -35.29
N THR A 476 -29.74 -2.06 -34.13
CA THR A 476 -30.18 -1.28 -32.97
C THR A 476 -29.02 -0.51 -32.33
N PRO A 477 -29.29 0.60 -31.62
CA PRO A 477 -28.24 1.37 -30.95
C PRO A 477 -27.50 0.54 -29.89
N THR A 478 -28.19 -0.38 -29.22
CA THR A 478 -27.58 -1.30 -28.24
C THR A 478 -26.60 -2.26 -28.91
N VAL A 479 -26.95 -2.84 -30.05
CA VAL A 479 -26.03 -3.73 -30.81
C VAL A 479 -24.88 -2.90 -31.41
N ALA A 480 -25.14 -1.67 -31.86
CA ALA A 480 -24.11 -0.75 -32.34
C ALA A 480 -23.08 -0.44 -31.25
N LEU A 481 -23.53 -0.17 -30.02
CA LEU A 481 -22.64 0.07 -28.88
C LEU A 481 -21.82 -1.17 -28.51
N GLN A 482 -22.41 -2.37 -28.58
CA GLN A 482 -21.68 -3.63 -28.37
C GLN A 482 -20.63 -3.86 -29.47
N ARG A 483 -20.95 -3.56 -30.73
CA ARG A 483 -19.98 -3.61 -31.84
C ARG A 483 -18.86 -2.59 -31.66
N PHE A 484 -19.20 -1.36 -31.28
CA PHE A 484 -18.24 -0.29 -30.98
C PHE A 484 -17.25 -0.73 -29.90
N HIS A 485 -17.74 -1.37 -28.82
CA HIS A 485 -16.89 -1.95 -27.79
C HIS A 485 -15.94 -3.02 -28.36
N GLY A 486 -16.43 -3.92 -29.22
CA GLY A 486 -15.60 -4.91 -29.89
C GLY A 486 -14.52 -4.30 -30.78
N LEU A 487 -14.86 -3.30 -31.59
CA LEU A 487 -13.89 -2.60 -32.44
C LEU A 487 -12.87 -1.80 -31.60
N SER A 488 -13.28 -1.19 -30.49
CA SER A 488 -12.37 -0.54 -29.53
C SER A 488 -11.36 -1.53 -28.94
N MET A 489 -11.81 -2.72 -28.54
CA MET A 489 -10.92 -3.79 -28.05
C MET A 489 -9.97 -4.32 -29.15
N LEU A 490 -10.46 -4.45 -30.39
CA LEU A 490 -9.63 -4.84 -31.52
C LEU A 490 -8.56 -3.78 -31.79
N MET A 491 -8.96 -2.50 -31.83
CA MET A 491 -8.06 -1.37 -32.05
C MET A 491 -6.96 -1.32 -30.98
N THR A 492 -7.31 -1.40 -29.71
CA THR A 492 -6.34 -1.40 -28.60
C THR A 492 -5.39 -2.60 -28.68
N THR A 493 -5.90 -3.77 -28.99
CA THR A 493 -5.11 -5.00 -29.16
C THR A 493 -4.14 -4.90 -30.34
N GLU A 494 -4.60 -4.42 -31.49
CA GLU A 494 -3.76 -4.22 -32.67
C GLU A 494 -2.66 -3.20 -32.44
N ILE A 495 -2.95 -2.09 -31.74
CA ILE A 495 -1.93 -1.11 -31.36
C ILE A 495 -0.86 -1.75 -30.47
N TYR A 496 -1.25 -2.54 -29.46
CA TYR A 496 -0.26 -3.24 -28.61
C TYR A 496 0.60 -4.23 -29.38
N ARG A 497 0.05 -4.92 -30.38
CA ARG A 497 0.75 -5.94 -31.16
C ARG A 497 1.64 -5.37 -32.25
N THR A 498 1.15 -4.37 -32.98
CA THR A 498 1.79 -3.85 -34.19
C THR A 498 2.53 -2.53 -33.96
N SER A 499 2.22 -1.83 -32.86
CA SER A 499 2.65 -0.44 -32.64
C SER A 499 2.28 0.50 -33.80
N GLN A 500 1.16 0.20 -34.48
CA GLN A 500 0.59 1.01 -35.56
C GLN A 500 -0.87 1.35 -35.26
N PHE A 501 -1.35 2.46 -35.82
CA PHE A 501 -2.74 2.87 -35.71
C PHE A 501 -3.58 2.14 -36.78
N PRO A 502 -4.59 1.33 -36.41
CA PRO A 502 -5.37 0.55 -37.36
C PRO A 502 -6.48 1.41 -38.00
N GLU A 503 -6.11 2.17 -39.03
CA GLU A 503 -7.00 3.10 -39.76
C GLU A 503 -8.33 2.48 -40.21
N GLU A 504 -8.32 1.23 -40.67
CA GLU A 504 -9.54 0.54 -41.11
C GLU A 504 -10.55 0.34 -39.97
N VAL A 505 -10.06 -0.03 -38.77
CA VAL A 505 -10.89 -0.21 -37.58
C VAL A 505 -11.42 1.13 -37.08
N TRP A 506 -10.60 2.18 -37.15
CA TRP A 506 -11.02 3.54 -36.81
C TRP A 506 -12.11 4.07 -37.76
N GLY A 507 -11.94 3.86 -39.07
CA GLY A 507 -12.95 4.21 -40.07
C GLY A 507 -14.29 3.50 -39.83
N GLU A 508 -14.26 2.23 -39.39
CA GLU A 508 -15.47 1.50 -39.03
C GLU A 508 -16.15 2.06 -37.75
N LEU A 509 -15.36 2.42 -36.73
CA LEU A 509 -15.87 3.09 -35.52
C LEU A 509 -16.56 4.42 -35.87
N GLN A 510 -15.95 5.24 -36.73
CA GLN A 510 -16.53 6.48 -37.23
C GLN A 510 -17.81 6.22 -38.04
N GLY A 511 -17.83 5.17 -38.87
CA GLY A 511 -19.01 4.75 -39.62
C GLY A 511 -20.19 4.35 -38.71
N LEU A 512 -19.92 3.63 -37.62
CA LEU A 512 -20.94 3.28 -36.62
C LEU A 512 -21.46 4.51 -35.89
N GLN A 513 -20.57 5.41 -35.48
CA GLN A 513 -20.94 6.67 -34.84
C GLN A 513 -21.84 7.51 -35.75
N ALA A 514 -21.51 7.63 -37.04
CA ALA A 514 -22.31 8.35 -38.00
C ALA A 514 -23.69 7.71 -38.26
N ALA A 515 -23.77 6.37 -38.22
CA ALA A 515 -25.02 5.65 -38.40
C ALA A 515 -25.92 5.67 -37.14
N PHE A 516 -25.33 5.78 -35.94
CA PHE A 516 -26.02 5.74 -34.64
C PHE A 516 -25.53 6.87 -33.73
N PRO A 517 -25.80 8.15 -34.04
CA PRO A 517 -25.26 9.29 -33.30
C PRO A 517 -25.65 9.32 -31.81
N GLU A 518 -26.76 8.68 -31.43
CA GLU A 518 -27.22 8.55 -30.05
C GLU A 518 -26.20 7.85 -29.13
N ILE A 519 -25.31 7.00 -29.66
CA ILE A 519 -24.32 6.29 -28.84
C ILE A 519 -23.31 7.27 -28.21
N GLU A 520 -23.05 8.43 -28.83
CA GLU A 520 -22.13 9.44 -28.29
C GLU A 520 -22.57 10.01 -26.94
N THR A 521 -23.87 9.94 -26.66
CA THR A 521 -24.48 10.38 -25.40
C THR A 521 -24.54 9.28 -24.33
N THR A 522 -23.80 8.19 -24.53
CA THR A 522 -23.72 7.09 -23.56
C THR A 522 -22.37 7.09 -22.81
N PRO A 523 -22.35 6.76 -21.51
CA PRO A 523 -21.10 6.60 -20.76
C PRO A 523 -20.16 5.55 -21.37
N GLU A 524 -20.72 4.49 -21.95
CA GLU A 524 -19.98 3.39 -22.57
C GLU A 524 -19.20 3.86 -23.80
N TYR A 525 -19.75 4.76 -24.62
CA TYR A 525 -19.00 5.37 -25.73
C TYR A 525 -17.77 6.11 -25.21
N VAL A 526 -17.94 6.98 -24.20
CA VAL A 526 -16.83 7.74 -23.62
C VAL A 526 -15.78 6.82 -22.99
N GLN A 527 -16.21 5.74 -22.33
CA GLN A 527 -15.29 4.75 -21.78
C GLN A 527 -14.47 4.03 -22.87
N ASN A 528 -15.12 3.59 -23.95
CA ASN A 528 -14.42 2.96 -25.07
C ASN A 528 -13.45 3.93 -25.77
N LEU A 529 -13.84 5.20 -25.92
CA LEU A 529 -12.96 6.23 -26.46
C LEU A 529 -11.78 6.53 -25.54
N THR A 530 -12.01 6.55 -24.23
CA THR A 530 -10.96 6.68 -23.21
C THR A 530 -9.96 5.54 -23.30
N ASN A 531 -10.42 4.30 -23.50
CA ASN A 531 -9.54 3.14 -23.67
C ASN A 531 -8.68 3.25 -24.94
N ILE A 532 -9.27 3.67 -26.07
CA ILE A 532 -8.54 3.91 -27.32
C ILE A 532 -7.47 4.98 -27.12
N LEU A 533 -7.85 6.15 -26.59
CA LEU A 533 -6.93 7.27 -26.36
C LEU A 533 -5.83 6.90 -25.38
N GLY A 534 -6.17 6.15 -24.33
CA GLY A 534 -5.20 5.63 -23.37
C GLY A 534 -4.09 4.83 -24.05
N VAL A 535 -4.44 3.93 -24.96
CA VAL A 535 -3.47 3.08 -25.67
C VAL A 535 -2.72 3.86 -26.75
N VAL A 536 -3.39 4.70 -27.54
CA VAL A 536 -2.76 5.56 -28.55
C VAL A 536 -1.69 6.45 -27.90
N MET A 537 -2.04 7.11 -26.80
CA MET A 537 -1.12 7.98 -26.08
C MET A 537 0.01 7.21 -25.39
N LEU A 538 -0.26 6.03 -24.84
CA LEU A 538 0.73 5.25 -24.11
C LEU A 538 1.72 4.51 -25.03
N VAL A 539 1.23 3.97 -26.15
CA VAL A 539 2.00 3.08 -27.04
C VAL A 539 2.53 3.82 -28.25
N LEU A 540 1.71 4.64 -28.90
CA LEU A 540 2.09 5.36 -30.13
C LEU A 540 2.68 6.74 -29.85
N ASN A 541 2.30 7.36 -28.73
CA ASN A 541 2.62 8.77 -28.42
C ASN A 541 2.18 9.71 -29.56
N ASP A 542 1.04 9.40 -30.19
CA ASP A 542 0.48 10.16 -31.31
C ASP A 542 -0.68 11.05 -30.82
N TYR A 543 -0.54 12.34 -31.04
CA TYR A 543 -1.50 13.36 -30.65
C TYR A 543 -2.51 13.70 -31.75
N THR A 544 -2.36 13.14 -32.95
CA THR A 544 -3.19 13.45 -34.12
C THR A 544 -4.65 13.16 -33.86
N LEU A 545 -4.95 11.94 -33.40
CA LEU A 545 -6.32 11.55 -33.05
C LEU A 545 -6.91 12.45 -31.96
N LEU A 546 -6.10 12.80 -30.95
CA LEU A 546 -6.56 13.65 -29.86
C LEU A 546 -6.89 15.08 -30.34
N ARG A 547 -6.10 15.63 -31.26
CA ARG A 547 -6.38 16.94 -31.92
C ARG A 547 -7.64 16.90 -32.76
N GLU A 548 -7.87 15.80 -33.47
CA GLU A 548 -9.09 15.60 -34.27
C GLU A 548 -10.34 15.54 -33.37
N LEU A 549 -10.23 14.87 -32.23
CA LEU A 549 -11.36 14.69 -31.31
C LEU A 549 -11.61 15.91 -30.41
N GLU A 550 -10.59 16.72 -30.08
CA GLU A 550 -10.71 17.84 -29.15
C GLU A 550 -11.91 18.77 -29.44
N PRO A 551 -12.14 19.27 -30.68
CA PRO A 551 -13.30 20.12 -30.97
C PRO A 551 -14.63 19.43 -30.68
N ARG A 552 -14.75 18.14 -31.03
CA ARG A 552 -15.97 17.36 -30.81
C ARG A 552 -16.22 17.10 -29.32
N LEU A 553 -15.16 16.84 -28.56
CA LEU A 553 -15.25 16.63 -27.11
C LEU A 553 -15.71 17.91 -26.40
N GLU A 554 -15.19 19.06 -26.82
CA GLU A 554 -15.61 20.35 -26.29
C GLU A 554 -17.05 20.68 -26.66
N GLU A 555 -17.46 20.36 -27.89
CA GLU A 555 -18.86 20.47 -28.33
C GLU A 555 -19.78 19.60 -27.45
N LEU A 556 -19.46 18.32 -27.25
CA LEU A 556 -20.22 17.41 -26.38
C LEU A 556 -20.29 17.90 -24.93
N ARG A 557 -19.22 18.53 -24.42
CA ARG A 557 -19.20 19.13 -23.08
C ARG A 557 -20.17 20.31 -22.97
N GLN A 558 -20.28 21.12 -24.02
CA GLN A 558 -21.10 22.34 -24.06
C GLN A 558 -22.57 22.09 -24.46
N LEU A 559 -22.87 21.00 -25.17
CA LEU A 559 -24.23 20.68 -25.61
C LEU A 559 -25.20 20.52 -24.42
N PRO A 560 -26.33 21.27 -24.37
CA PRO A 560 -27.27 21.24 -23.24
C PRO A 560 -27.86 19.85 -22.95
N ASP A 561 -28.06 19.05 -23.99
CA ASP A 561 -28.70 17.73 -23.91
C ASP A 561 -27.75 16.61 -23.50
N THR A 562 -26.44 16.85 -23.41
CA THR A 562 -25.47 15.85 -22.96
C THR A 562 -25.74 15.48 -21.50
N PRO A 563 -25.98 14.19 -21.18
CA PRO A 563 -26.21 13.76 -19.81
C PRO A 563 -25.06 14.16 -18.87
N GLN A 564 -25.38 14.55 -17.64
CA GLN A 564 -24.36 14.95 -16.66
C GLN A 564 -23.31 13.85 -16.42
N ALA A 565 -23.73 12.57 -16.44
CA ALA A 565 -22.83 11.42 -16.33
C ALA A 565 -21.79 11.38 -17.46
N VAL A 566 -22.20 11.71 -18.69
CA VAL A 566 -21.31 11.77 -19.86
C VAL A 566 -20.36 12.95 -19.76
N ARG A 567 -20.84 14.16 -19.41
CA ARG A 567 -19.96 15.32 -19.18
C ARG A 567 -18.90 15.05 -18.13
N ARG A 568 -19.31 14.40 -17.03
CA ARG A 568 -18.39 13.96 -15.97
C ARG A 568 -17.38 12.96 -16.50
N GLN A 569 -17.81 11.96 -17.28
CA GLN A 569 -16.91 10.96 -17.85
C GLN A 569 -15.94 11.56 -18.89
N LEU A 570 -16.35 12.56 -19.66
CA LEU A 570 -15.47 13.29 -20.59
C LEU A 570 -14.34 14.00 -19.84
N LEU A 571 -14.68 14.70 -18.74
CA LEU A 571 -13.71 15.40 -17.89
C LEU A 571 -12.76 14.41 -17.20
N ILE A 572 -13.27 13.29 -16.70
CA ILE A 572 -12.46 12.36 -15.92
C ILE A 572 -11.64 11.41 -16.80
N GLY A 573 -12.24 10.92 -17.89
CA GLY A 573 -11.66 9.92 -18.76
C GLY A 573 -10.76 10.54 -19.83
N ILE A 574 -11.22 11.59 -20.50
CA ILE A 574 -10.56 12.09 -21.73
C ILE A 574 -9.73 13.35 -21.48
N ALA A 575 -10.23 14.31 -20.70
CA ALA A 575 -9.53 15.57 -20.48
C ALA A 575 -8.08 15.43 -19.92
N PRO A 576 -7.74 14.42 -19.09
CA PRO A 576 -6.34 14.22 -18.65
C PRO A 576 -5.36 13.96 -19.79
N TYR A 577 -5.82 13.49 -20.95
CA TYR A 577 -5.00 13.33 -22.15
C TYR A 577 -4.84 14.65 -22.91
N LEU A 578 -5.83 15.55 -22.85
CA LEU A 578 -5.76 16.90 -23.43
C LEU A 578 -4.75 17.81 -22.72
N LEU A 579 -4.41 17.50 -21.46
CA LEU A 579 -3.49 18.34 -20.68
C LEU A 579 -2.10 18.47 -21.32
N THR A 580 -1.61 17.46 -22.05
CA THR A 580 -0.31 17.53 -22.73
C THR A 580 -0.40 18.07 -24.16
N LEU A 581 -1.59 18.46 -24.61
CA LEU A 581 -1.82 18.93 -25.98
C LEU A 581 -1.74 20.46 -26.06
N TYR A 582 -0.54 21.01 -26.26
CA TYR A 582 -0.32 22.44 -26.45
C TYR A 582 0.93 22.69 -27.30
N ASP A 583 0.86 23.68 -28.21
CA ASP A 583 1.97 24.15 -29.06
C ASP A 583 2.24 25.64 -28.87
N THR A 584 1.49 26.30 -27.97
CA THR A 584 1.62 27.72 -27.69
C THR A 584 1.50 27.98 -26.19
N ASN A 585 2.03 29.12 -25.74
CA ASN A 585 1.88 29.51 -24.33
C ASN A 585 0.41 29.73 -23.95
N GLU A 586 -0.44 30.22 -24.86
CA GLU A 586 -1.87 30.38 -24.62
C GLU A 586 -2.56 29.04 -24.36
N GLN A 587 -2.27 28.04 -25.20
CA GLN A 587 -2.78 26.68 -25.00
C GLN A 587 -2.26 26.08 -23.68
N LEU A 588 -0.99 26.29 -23.32
CA LEU A 588 -0.48 25.86 -22.02
C LEU A 588 -1.26 26.50 -20.86
N GLN A 589 -1.55 27.80 -20.93
CA GLN A 589 -2.38 28.45 -19.90
C GLN A 589 -3.80 27.87 -19.84
N GLN A 590 -4.39 27.53 -20.99
CA GLN A 590 -5.69 26.83 -21.04
C GLN A 590 -5.60 25.44 -20.39
N ARG A 591 -4.51 24.68 -20.62
CA ARG A 591 -4.31 23.36 -19.99
C ARG A 591 -4.08 23.48 -18.49
N LEU A 592 -3.37 24.51 -18.02
CA LEU A 592 -3.19 24.79 -16.59
C LEU A 592 -4.51 25.20 -15.93
N ALA A 593 -5.41 25.87 -16.65
CA ALA A 593 -6.76 26.16 -16.15
C ALA A 593 -7.61 24.88 -16.07
N LEU A 594 -7.58 24.03 -17.10
CA LEU A 594 -8.24 22.73 -17.10
C LEU A 594 -7.70 21.81 -15.99
N ALA A 595 -6.39 21.81 -15.75
CA ALA A 595 -5.76 21.09 -14.65
C ALA A 595 -6.37 21.47 -13.29
N LYS A 596 -6.56 22.77 -13.04
CA LYS A 596 -7.22 23.26 -11.81
C LYS A 596 -8.68 22.86 -11.71
N GLU A 597 -9.40 22.79 -12.84
CA GLU A 597 -10.78 22.28 -12.89
C GLU A 597 -10.81 20.78 -12.50
N LEU A 598 -9.90 19.99 -13.07
CA LEU A 598 -9.81 18.55 -12.78
C LEU A 598 -9.43 18.26 -11.32
N GLU A 599 -8.56 19.08 -10.73
CA GLU A 599 -8.21 18.98 -9.31
C GLU A 599 -9.42 19.14 -8.38
N GLN A 600 -10.43 19.92 -8.77
CA GLN A 600 -11.63 20.18 -7.97
C GLN A 600 -12.64 19.04 -8.00
N ILE A 601 -12.63 18.19 -9.04
CA ILE A 601 -13.61 17.10 -9.23
C ILE A 601 -13.01 15.71 -8.98
N ALA A 602 -11.79 15.65 -8.44
CA ALA A 602 -10.98 14.43 -8.39
C ALA A 602 -11.46 13.35 -7.41
N ASP A 603 -12.54 13.54 -6.65
CA ASP A 603 -12.85 12.73 -5.46
C ASP A 603 -13.05 11.22 -5.70
N GLU A 604 -13.45 10.77 -6.91
CA GLU A 604 -13.71 9.33 -7.19
C GLU A 604 -12.80 8.69 -8.26
N ASN A 605 -12.19 9.45 -9.18
CA ASN A 605 -11.42 8.93 -10.34
C ASN A 605 -10.06 9.62 -10.54
N TRP A 606 -9.39 9.88 -9.44
CA TRP A 606 -8.19 10.71 -9.37
C TRP A 606 -6.95 10.16 -10.10
N LEU A 607 -6.83 8.84 -10.35
CA LEU A 607 -5.60 8.25 -10.91
C LEU A 607 -5.28 8.75 -12.32
N THR A 608 -6.30 8.77 -13.19
CA THR A 608 -6.16 9.25 -14.57
C THR A 608 -5.86 10.75 -14.58
N ILE A 609 -6.54 11.51 -13.71
CA ILE A 609 -6.33 12.95 -13.53
C ILE A 609 -4.90 13.23 -13.08
N VAL A 610 -4.42 12.63 -11.99
CA VAL A 610 -3.06 12.84 -11.47
C VAL A 610 -2.02 12.39 -12.49
N SER A 611 -2.24 11.29 -13.21
CA SER A 611 -1.35 10.89 -14.30
C SER A 611 -1.33 11.90 -15.45
N GLY A 612 -2.45 12.56 -15.73
CA GLY A 612 -2.51 13.71 -16.65
C GLY A 612 -1.73 14.91 -16.14
N LEU A 613 -1.93 15.30 -14.87
CA LEU A 613 -1.23 16.43 -14.22
C LEU A 613 0.28 16.22 -14.18
N VAL A 614 0.72 15.03 -13.76
CA VAL A 614 2.14 14.65 -13.73
C VAL A 614 2.75 14.73 -15.12
N ARG A 615 2.03 14.26 -16.15
CA ARG A 615 2.51 14.36 -17.55
C ARG A 615 2.55 15.80 -18.05
N LEU A 616 1.57 16.63 -17.71
CA LEU A 616 1.57 18.06 -18.02
C LEU A 616 2.77 18.76 -17.39
N TYR A 617 3.01 18.56 -16.09
CA TYR A 617 4.11 19.20 -15.40
C TYR A 617 5.48 18.69 -15.87
N ASP A 618 5.60 17.39 -16.16
CA ASP A 618 6.79 16.82 -16.80
C ASP A 618 7.05 17.49 -18.15
N ALA A 619 6.05 17.50 -19.05
CA ALA A 619 6.18 18.10 -20.37
C ALA A 619 6.47 19.60 -20.33
N ALA A 620 5.94 20.32 -19.33
CA ALA A 620 6.16 21.75 -19.14
C ALA A 620 7.45 22.07 -18.35
N GLY A 621 8.19 21.08 -17.86
CA GLY A 621 9.39 21.26 -17.02
C GLY A 621 9.10 21.84 -15.63
N LEU A 622 7.87 21.70 -15.14
CA LEU A 622 7.37 22.21 -13.86
C LEU A 622 7.59 21.17 -12.74
N TYR A 623 8.84 20.74 -12.54
CA TYR A 623 9.18 19.61 -11.68
C TYR A 623 8.89 19.82 -10.20
N HIS A 624 8.93 21.06 -9.70
CA HIS A 624 8.52 21.35 -8.32
C HIS A 624 7.02 21.09 -8.11
N GLN A 625 6.15 21.55 -9.03
CA GLN A 625 4.71 21.28 -8.97
C GLN A 625 4.43 19.78 -9.13
N MET A 626 5.14 19.12 -10.04
CA MET A 626 5.05 17.68 -10.23
C MET A 626 5.36 16.92 -8.94
N ASN A 627 6.50 17.20 -8.30
CA ASN A 627 6.91 16.53 -7.07
C ASN A 627 5.95 16.80 -5.92
N ALA A 628 5.44 18.04 -5.79
CA ALA A 628 4.44 18.38 -4.78
C ALA A 628 3.14 17.60 -4.96
N GLU A 629 2.63 17.46 -6.19
CA GLU A 629 1.42 16.66 -6.44
C GLU A 629 1.67 15.16 -6.23
N ILE A 630 2.85 14.65 -6.60
CA ILE A 630 3.22 13.25 -6.35
C ILE A 630 3.31 12.98 -4.85
N GLU A 631 3.97 13.85 -4.08
CA GLU A 631 4.09 13.70 -2.62
C GLU A 631 2.72 13.73 -1.94
N LYS A 632 1.85 14.67 -2.35
CA LYS A 632 0.48 14.82 -1.85
C LYS A 632 -0.41 13.61 -2.17
N ARG A 633 -0.24 12.98 -3.33
CA ARG A 633 -1.19 11.98 -3.86
C ARG A 633 -0.66 10.54 -3.84
N SER A 634 0.65 10.32 -3.77
CA SER A 634 1.26 8.99 -3.70
C SER A 634 0.73 8.13 -2.53
N PRO A 635 0.55 8.67 -1.29
CA PRO A 635 -0.06 7.91 -0.20
C PRO A 635 -1.48 7.41 -0.51
N TRP A 636 -2.23 8.12 -1.34
CA TRP A 636 -3.56 7.69 -1.78
C TRP A 636 -3.49 6.54 -2.78
N ALA A 637 -2.53 6.54 -3.72
CA ALA A 637 -2.37 5.45 -4.69
C ALA A 637 -2.04 4.16 -3.98
N ARG A 638 -1.16 4.26 -2.98
CA ARG A 638 -0.81 3.14 -2.11
C ARG A 638 -2.03 2.60 -1.36
N ARG A 639 -2.86 3.49 -0.80
CA ARG A 639 -4.10 3.11 -0.09
C ARG A 639 -5.16 2.44 -0.97
N LEU A 640 -5.22 2.80 -2.26
CA LEU A 640 -6.17 2.22 -3.23
C LEU A 640 -5.60 1.05 -4.03
N GLY A 641 -4.37 0.68 -3.73
CA GLY A 641 -3.69 -0.43 -4.37
C GLY A 641 -3.24 -0.24 -5.80
N GLN A 642 -3.02 1.01 -6.19
CA GLN A 642 -2.71 1.42 -7.55
C GLN A 642 -1.20 1.53 -7.74
N MET A 643 -0.49 0.45 -7.42
CA MET A 643 0.97 0.40 -7.37
C MET A 643 1.62 0.80 -8.69
N LYS A 644 1.03 0.41 -9.84
CA LYS A 644 1.56 0.79 -11.16
C LYS A 644 1.63 2.31 -11.33
N SER A 645 0.59 3.03 -10.90
CA SER A 645 0.54 4.48 -10.97
C SER A 645 1.49 5.12 -9.97
N GLU A 646 1.52 4.62 -8.72
CA GLU A 646 2.44 5.09 -7.67
C GLU A 646 3.90 4.98 -8.11
N LEU A 647 4.30 3.82 -8.62
CA LEU A 647 5.66 3.56 -9.09
C LEU A 647 5.99 4.42 -10.30
N SER A 648 5.05 4.60 -11.24
CA SER A 648 5.24 5.49 -12.39
C SER A 648 5.46 6.94 -11.96
N TRP A 649 4.73 7.42 -10.96
CA TRP A 649 4.89 8.77 -10.41
C TRP A 649 6.19 8.92 -9.66
N ARG A 650 6.51 8.00 -8.73
CA ARG A 650 7.78 8.03 -8.00
C ARG A 650 8.98 7.98 -8.95
N PHE A 651 8.91 7.15 -9.98
CA PHE A 651 9.92 7.14 -11.03
C PHE A 651 10.12 8.51 -11.68
N ARG A 652 9.05 9.19 -12.07
CA ARG A 652 9.12 10.56 -12.62
C ARG A 652 9.66 11.57 -11.61
N SER A 653 9.31 11.42 -10.34
CA SER A 653 9.86 12.25 -9.26
C SER A 653 11.37 12.06 -9.14
N LEU A 654 11.86 10.82 -9.12
CA LEU A 654 13.29 10.51 -9.08
C LEU A 654 14.05 11.07 -10.28
N ILE A 655 13.51 10.90 -11.48
CA ILE A 655 14.07 11.51 -12.70
C ILE A 655 14.20 13.02 -12.57
N SER A 656 13.17 13.68 -12.04
CA SER A 656 13.20 15.14 -11.88
C SER A 656 14.25 15.63 -10.89
N GLN A 657 14.62 14.80 -9.90
CA GLN A 657 15.68 15.13 -8.94
C GLN A 657 17.05 15.21 -9.59
N ALA A 658 17.27 14.52 -10.72
CA ALA A 658 18.49 14.70 -11.52
C ALA A 658 18.64 16.14 -12.03
N ALA A 659 17.53 16.78 -12.41
CA ALA A 659 17.53 18.16 -12.87
C ALA A 659 17.93 19.15 -11.76
N PHE A 660 17.83 18.72 -10.50
CA PHE A 660 18.26 19.44 -9.29
C PHE A 660 19.57 18.89 -8.70
N GLY A 661 20.37 18.17 -9.49
CA GLY A 661 21.74 17.78 -9.12
C GLY A 661 21.86 16.50 -8.32
N MET A 662 20.81 15.68 -8.21
CA MET A 662 20.97 14.31 -7.71
C MET A 662 21.82 13.48 -8.68
N ASP A 663 22.73 12.67 -8.13
CA ASP A 663 23.60 11.79 -8.90
C ASP A 663 22.77 10.73 -9.67
N PRO A 664 22.91 10.61 -11.01
CA PRO A 664 22.21 9.61 -11.80
C PRO A 664 22.41 8.16 -11.32
N GLN A 665 23.59 7.85 -10.76
CA GLN A 665 23.84 6.52 -10.22
C GLN A 665 22.96 6.21 -9.00
N LEU A 666 22.79 7.18 -8.09
CA LEU A 666 21.87 7.06 -6.96
C LEU A 666 20.41 6.93 -7.43
N ILE A 667 20.03 7.64 -8.49
CA ILE A 667 18.69 7.50 -9.10
C ILE A 667 18.50 6.08 -9.61
N LEU A 668 19.49 5.53 -10.32
CA LEU A 668 19.43 4.16 -10.81
C LEU A 668 19.29 3.16 -9.66
N GLU A 669 20.06 3.32 -8.58
CA GLU A 669 19.97 2.47 -7.39
C GLU A 669 18.56 2.53 -6.76
N GLN A 670 17.99 3.72 -6.61
CA GLN A 670 16.63 3.89 -6.07
C GLN A 670 15.55 3.34 -7.00
N VAL A 671 15.75 3.44 -8.32
CA VAL A 671 14.87 2.83 -9.31
C VAL A 671 14.95 1.31 -9.25
N GLU A 672 16.16 0.75 -9.15
CA GLU A 672 16.37 -0.69 -9.02
C GLU A 672 15.78 -1.22 -7.71
N GLU A 673 15.92 -0.49 -6.60
CA GLU A 673 15.29 -0.82 -5.32
C GLU A 673 13.76 -0.77 -5.41
N MET A 674 13.22 0.31 -5.99
CA MET A 674 11.78 0.50 -6.18
C MET A 674 11.15 -0.63 -7.01
N PHE A 675 11.92 -1.27 -7.87
CA PHE A 675 11.45 -2.33 -8.76
C PHE A 675 12.00 -3.72 -8.45
N ALA A 676 12.78 -3.91 -7.39
CA ALA A 676 13.44 -5.17 -7.08
C ALA A 676 12.47 -6.37 -7.08
N ASP A 677 11.25 -6.17 -6.56
CA ASP A 677 10.21 -7.20 -6.46
C ASP A 677 9.32 -7.32 -7.72
N HIS A 678 9.36 -6.34 -8.62
CA HIS A 678 8.40 -6.22 -9.74
C HIS A 678 9.06 -6.23 -11.11
N PHE A 679 10.39 -6.18 -11.17
CA PHE A 679 11.12 -5.98 -12.42
C PHE A 679 10.79 -7.05 -13.46
N GLY A 680 10.72 -8.32 -13.05
CA GLY A 680 10.34 -9.45 -13.90
C GLY A 680 8.90 -9.40 -14.43
N MET A 681 8.00 -8.69 -13.75
CA MET A 681 6.59 -8.54 -14.12
C MET A 681 6.28 -7.29 -14.93
N MET A 682 7.24 -6.39 -15.12
CA MET A 682 7.00 -5.16 -15.88
C MET A 682 6.67 -5.47 -17.35
N PRO A 683 5.60 -4.86 -17.89
CA PRO A 683 5.38 -4.84 -19.33
C PRO A 683 6.57 -4.20 -20.06
N THR A 684 6.90 -4.70 -21.25
CA THR A 684 7.98 -4.18 -22.10
C THR A 684 7.88 -2.68 -22.32
N SER A 685 6.66 -2.14 -22.44
CA SER A 685 6.41 -0.69 -22.59
C SER A 685 6.87 0.13 -21.39
N VAL A 686 6.73 -0.38 -20.17
CA VAL A 686 7.18 0.30 -18.94
C VAL A 686 8.71 0.29 -18.87
N ARG A 687 9.35 -0.86 -19.17
CA ARG A 687 10.82 -0.96 -19.22
C ARG A 687 11.41 -0.03 -20.29
N TYR A 688 10.74 0.09 -21.43
CA TYR A 688 11.14 1.03 -22.47
C TYR A 688 11.07 2.48 -21.98
N GLN A 689 9.94 2.90 -21.39
CA GLN A 689 9.81 4.25 -20.82
C GLN A 689 10.86 4.53 -19.73
N LEU A 690 11.17 3.51 -18.92
CA LEU A 690 12.25 3.57 -17.94
C LEU A 690 13.60 3.85 -18.62
N SER A 691 13.93 3.05 -19.63
CA SER A 691 15.18 3.16 -20.39
C SER A 691 15.33 4.51 -21.08
N ASP A 692 14.26 4.98 -21.71
CA ASP A 692 14.19 6.24 -22.45
C ASP A 692 14.42 7.43 -21.51
N ARG A 693 13.70 7.47 -20.38
CA ARG A 693 13.76 8.61 -19.46
C ARG A 693 15.05 8.66 -18.64
N LEU A 694 15.60 7.51 -18.24
CA LEU A 694 16.92 7.52 -17.60
C LEU A 694 18.00 7.94 -18.59
N ALA A 695 17.97 7.44 -19.82
CA ALA A 695 18.96 7.86 -20.83
C ALA A 695 18.81 9.35 -21.20
N PHE A 696 17.57 9.88 -21.26
CA PHE A 696 17.33 11.32 -21.34
C PHE A 696 18.05 12.08 -20.23
N VAL A 697 17.91 11.66 -18.96
CA VAL A 697 18.60 12.28 -17.83
C VAL A 697 20.11 12.26 -18.04
N GLY A 698 20.67 11.08 -18.35
CA GLY A 698 22.11 10.90 -18.53
C GLY A 698 22.67 11.83 -19.60
N LEU A 699 21.99 11.94 -20.74
CA LEU A 699 22.38 12.86 -21.80
C LEU A 699 22.27 14.32 -21.37
N MET A 700 21.20 14.71 -20.69
CA MET A 700 21.00 16.09 -20.23
C MET A 700 21.98 16.51 -19.12
N VAL A 701 22.49 15.58 -18.31
CA VAL A 701 23.54 15.84 -17.31
C VAL A 701 24.97 15.60 -17.85
N GLY A 702 25.12 15.29 -19.14
CA GLY A 702 26.41 15.11 -19.80
C GLY A 702 27.12 13.78 -19.51
N GLN A 703 26.40 12.75 -19.06
CA GLN A 703 26.89 11.38 -18.81
C GLN A 703 26.44 10.42 -19.93
N VAL A 704 27.06 10.56 -21.10
CA VAL A 704 26.64 9.85 -22.33
C VAL A 704 26.82 8.33 -22.23
N GLU A 705 27.94 7.86 -21.67
CA GLU A 705 28.22 6.41 -21.52
C GLU A 705 27.22 5.74 -20.57
N TRP A 706 26.86 6.44 -19.49
CA TRP A 706 25.87 5.95 -18.54
C TRP A 706 24.48 5.87 -19.20
N ALA A 707 24.09 6.90 -19.97
CA ALA A 707 22.83 6.90 -20.72
C ALA A 707 22.74 5.70 -21.68
N GLU A 708 23.81 5.43 -22.44
CA GLU A 708 23.90 4.29 -23.35
C GLU A 708 23.77 2.94 -22.62
N GLN A 709 24.49 2.80 -21.50
CA GLN A 709 24.48 1.58 -20.70
C GLN A 709 23.09 1.29 -20.14
N VAL A 710 22.43 2.30 -19.57
CA VAL A 710 21.10 2.19 -19.01
C VAL A 710 20.08 1.91 -20.11
N PHE A 711 20.14 2.61 -21.25
CA PHE A 711 19.25 2.34 -22.38
C PHE A 711 19.36 0.88 -22.83
N ARG A 712 20.58 0.38 -23.08
CA ARG A 712 20.82 -1.01 -23.49
C ARG A 712 20.33 -2.03 -22.45
N ARG A 713 20.51 -1.74 -21.16
CA ARG A 713 20.09 -2.63 -20.08
C ARG A 713 18.57 -2.78 -20.01
N TYR A 714 17.83 -1.69 -20.24
CA TYR A 714 16.39 -1.64 -19.97
C TYR A 714 15.50 -1.68 -21.22
N SER A 715 15.98 -1.35 -22.41
CA SER A 715 15.16 -1.24 -23.63
C SER A 715 14.67 -2.57 -24.20
N HIS A 716 15.31 -3.70 -23.87
CA HIS A 716 14.95 -5.05 -24.34
C HIS A 716 14.84 -5.16 -25.87
N GLY A 717 15.73 -4.45 -26.59
CA GLY A 717 15.75 -4.46 -28.06
C GLY A 717 14.74 -3.50 -28.71
N ALA A 718 14.03 -2.69 -27.92
CA ALA A 718 13.29 -1.56 -28.46
C ALA A 718 14.24 -0.58 -29.20
N PRO A 719 13.78 0.03 -30.30
CA PRO A 719 14.61 0.95 -31.07
C PRO A 719 15.00 2.16 -30.23
N GLU A 720 16.25 2.57 -30.37
CA GLU A 720 16.79 3.79 -29.79
C GLU A 720 16.05 5.02 -30.33
N PRO A 721 15.61 5.96 -29.46
CA PRO A 721 15.11 7.26 -29.91
C PRO A 721 16.13 7.98 -30.79
N LEU A 722 15.67 8.69 -31.83
CA LEU A 722 16.56 9.23 -32.85
C LEU A 722 17.55 10.24 -32.27
N GLU A 723 17.07 11.17 -31.44
CA GLU A 723 17.85 12.22 -30.78
C GLU A 723 18.92 11.64 -29.85
N MET A 724 18.60 10.57 -29.11
CA MET A 724 19.53 9.81 -28.29
C MET A 724 20.61 9.15 -29.16
N GLY A 725 20.19 8.48 -30.24
CA GLY A 725 21.09 7.83 -31.18
C GLY A 725 22.05 8.76 -31.89
N VAL A 726 21.62 9.98 -32.19
CA VAL A 726 22.48 11.04 -32.74
C VAL A 726 23.53 11.44 -31.71
N LEU A 727 23.13 11.74 -30.46
CA LEU A 727 24.04 12.20 -29.41
C LEU A 727 25.09 11.14 -29.03
N ILE A 728 24.67 9.89 -28.84
CA ILE A 728 25.56 8.77 -28.51
C ILE A 728 26.57 8.54 -29.64
N ARG A 729 26.14 8.57 -30.91
CA ARG A 729 27.05 8.35 -32.04
C ARG A 729 27.98 9.53 -32.30
N ILE A 730 27.56 10.77 -32.04
CA ILE A 730 28.46 11.94 -32.09
C ILE A 730 29.56 11.80 -31.04
N HIS A 731 29.20 11.41 -29.81
CA HIS A 731 30.15 11.19 -28.72
C HIS A 731 31.21 10.15 -29.07
N HIS A 732 30.80 9.04 -29.70
CA HIS A 732 31.71 7.97 -30.14
C HIS A 732 32.42 8.24 -31.47
N GLY A 733 32.10 9.33 -32.18
CA GLY A 733 32.66 9.63 -33.50
C GLY A 733 32.15 8.74 -34.64
N ASN A 734 31.03 8.04 -34.43
CA ASN A 734 30.47 7.03 -35.35
C ASN A 734 29.14 7.47 -35.98
N LEU A 735 28.98 8.76 -36.27
CA LEU A 735 27.72 9.32 -36.80
C LEU A 735 27.27 8.66 -38.12
N ASP A 736 28.22 8.18 -38.93
CA ASP A 736 27.92 7.50 -40.19
C ASP A 736 27.33 6.08 -40.01
N GLU A 737 27.27 5.56 -38.76
CA GLU A 737 26.61 4.29 -38.40
C GLU A 737 25.13 4.45 -38.02
N LEU A 738 24.51 5.61 -38.24
CA LEU A 738 23.07 5.77 -38.08
C LEU A 738 22.33 4.88 -39.10
N PRO A 739 21.30 4.12 -38.68
CA PRO A 739 20.58 3.24 -39.60
C PRO A 739 19.90 4.06 -40.71
N GLU A 740 19.93 3.56 -41.96
CA GLU A 740 19.23 4.20 -43.09
C GLU A 740 17.71 4.30 -42.85
N GLN A 741 17.17 3.35 -42.08
CA GLN A 741 15.79 3.37 -41.60
C GLN A 741 15.78 3.99 -40.19
N LEU A 742 15.34 5.24 -40.13
CA LEU A 742 15.10 5.93 -38.87
C LEU A 742 13.78 5.44 -38.26
N PRO A 743 13.68 5.33 -36.92
CA PRO A 743 12.44 4.92 -36.27
C PRO A 743 11.33 5.94 -36.54
N VAL A 744 10.12 5.44 -36.79
CA VAL A 744 8.90 6.21 -37.18
C VAL A 744 8.43 7.21 -36.09
N ARG A 745 9.03 7.18 -34.89
CA ARG A 745 8.60 7.96 -33.71
C ARG A 745 9.33 9.29 -33.51
N ALA A 746 10.25 9.65 -34.40
CA ALA A 746 10.95 10.93 -34.29
C ALA A 746 10.01 12.11 -34.59
N TYR A 747 10.27 13.27 -33.95
CA TYR A 747 9.68 14.54 -34.38
C TYR A 747 9.94 14.69 -35.88
N ARG A 748 8.87 14.81 -36.68
CA ARG A 748 8.95 14.74 -38.14
C ARG A 748 9.96 15.75 -38.70
N GLU A 749 9.99 16.95 -38.12
CA GLU A 749 10.91 18.02 -38.45
C GLU A 749 12.37 17.62 -38.15
N PHE A 750 12.63 17.02 -36.98
CA PHE A 750 13.94 16.52 -36.61
C PHE A 750 14.38 15.34 -37.48
N GLU A 751 13.47 14.42 -37.83
CA GLU A 751 13.77 13.32 -38.74
C GLU A 751 14.17 13.83 -40.11
N LEU A 752 13.39 14.75 -40.69
CA LEU A 752 13.70 15.38 -41.97
C LEU A 752 15.05 16.11 -41.92
N PHE A 753 15.33 16.80 -40.82
CA PHE A 753 16.60 17.47 -40.56
C PHE A 753 17.77 16.47 -40.50
N VAL A 754 17.65 15.39 -39.74
CA VAL A 754 18.68 14.35 -39.63
C VAL A 754 18.92 13.67 -40.98
N ARG A 755 17.86 13.34 -41.72
CA ARG A 755 17.98 12.80 -43.09
C ARG A 755 18.75 13.78 -43.98
N ALA A 756 18.37 15.05 -44.02
CA ALA A 756 19.07 16.05 -44.81
C ALA A 756 20.56 16.20 -44.43
N ALA A 757 20.89 16.09 -43.14
CA ALA A 757 22.26 16.17 -42.64
C ALA A 757 23.12 14.95 -43.02
N LEU A 758 22.50 13.77 -43.17
CA LEU A 758 23.20 12.49 -43.38
C LEU A 758 23.16 11.96 -44.83
N LEU A 759 22.20 12.40 -45.65
CA LEU A 759 22.02 11.90 -47.01
C LEU A 759 23.24 12.15 -47.91
N ARG A 760 23.49 11.21 -48.84
CA ARG A 760 24.54 11.30 -49.88
C ARG A 760 24.26 12.40 -50.93
N HIS A 761 22.99 12.81 -51.05
CA HIS A 761 22.57 13.97 -51.84
C HIS A 761 22.25 15.12 -50.88
N PRO A 762 23.20 16.04 -50.64
CA PRO A 762 23.02 17.10 -49.66
C PRO A 762 21.89 18.03 -50.11
N ALA A 763 21.02 18.42 -49.17
CA ALA A 763 20.14 19.56 -49.37
C ALA A 763 20.98 20.79 -49.77
N THR A 764 20.39 21.69 -50.55
CA THR A 764 21.08 22.94 -50.90
C THR A 764 21.37 23.77 -49.62
N GLU A 765 22.43 24.58 -49.59
CA GLU A 765 22.73 25.39 -48.39
C GLU A 765 21.54 26.25 -47.90
N PRO A 766 20.73 26.87 -48.78
CA PRO A 766 19.51 27.58 -48.36
C PRO A 766 18.42 26.66 -47.79
N GLU A 767 18.27 25.46 -48.35
CA GLU A 767 17.33 24.47 -47.82
C GLU A 767 17.79 23.94 -46.46
N MET A 768 19.10 23.76 -46.28
CA MET A 768 19.69 23.39 -44.99
C MET A 768 19.46 24.49 -43.94
N LEU A 769 19.67 25.75 -44.29
CA LEU A 769 19.35 26.88 -43.41
C LEU A 769 17.87 26.86 -42.99
N ARG A 770 16.95 26.62 -43.93
CA ARG A 770 15.52 26.49 -43.64
C ARG A 770 15.24 25.36 -42.66
N LEU A 771 15.83 24.18 -42.85
CA LEU A 771 15.66 23.03 -41.96
C LEU A 771 16.27 23.29 -40.57
N VAL A 772 17.44 23.92 -40.50
CA VAL A 772 18.07 24.35 -39.24
C VAL A 772 17.16 25.31 -38.49
N GLN A 773 16.62 26.33 -39.16
CA GLN A 773 15.69 27.27 -38.53
C GLN A 773 14.42 26.56 -38.06
N GLN A 774 13.88 25.61 -38.83
CA GLN A 774 12.69 24.85 -38.42
C GLN A 774 12.92 24.01 -37.16
N VAL A 775 14.09 23.37 -37.02
CA VAL A 775 14.38 22.50 -35.88
C VAL A 775 14.85 23.27 -34.64
N LEU A 776 15.52 24.40 -34.83
CA LEU A 776 16.08 25.21 -33.72
C LEU A 776 15.09 26.23 -33.15
N THR A 777 14.06 26.61 -33.90
CA THR A 777 13.03 27.56 -33.44
C THR A 777 11.68 26.83 -33.28
N PRO A 778 11.55 25.91 -32.30
CA PRO A 778 10.26 25.31 -32.00
C PRO A 778 9.28 26.40 -31.59
N ALA A 779 8.01 26.28 -32.00
CA ALA A 779 6.97 27.26 -31.66
C ALA A 779 6.76 27.37 -30.14
N PHE A 780 7.01 26.28 -29.43
CA PHE A 780 6.97 26.16 -27.98
C PHE A 780 7.91 25.03 -27.54
N LEU A 781 8.58 25.19 -26.40
CA LEU A 781 9.57 24.21 -25.91
C LEU A 781 9.00 23.33 -24.80
N HIS A 782 8.98 22.02 -25.02
CA HIS A 782 8.68 20.98 -24.05
C HIS A 782 9.97 20.40 -23.44
N ALA A 783 9.89 19.83 -22.23
CA ALA A 783 11.04 19.22 -21.58
C ALA A 783 11.68 18.09 -22.41
N GLY A 784 10.86 17.27 -23.09
CA GLY A 784 11.35 16.21 -23.98
C GLY A 784 12.07 16.74 -25.23
N GLU A 785 11.74 17.95 -25.68
CA GLU A 785 12.37 18.56 -26.85
C GLU A 785 13.75 19.15 -26.53
N LEU A 786 14.12 19.30 -25.26
CA LEU A 786 15.47 19.70 -24.86
C LEU A 786 16.53 18.77 -25.48
N LEU A 787 16.24 17.47 -25.50
CA LEU A 787 17.15 16.47 -26.07
C LEU A 787 17.22 16.57 -27.59
N VAL A 788 16.08 16.85 -28.25
CA VAL A 788 16.00 17.08 -29.70
C VAL A 788 16.81 18.31 -30.09
N VAL A 789 16.62 19.43 -29.38
CA VAL A 789 17.39 20.66 -29.60
C VAL A 789 18.88 20.41 -29.34
N HIS A 790 19.23 19.69 -28.28
CA HIS A 790 20.62 19.34 -27.98
C HIS A 790 21.25 18.50 -29.10
N ALA A 791 20.56 17.47 -29.57
CA ALA A 791 20.99 16.63 -30.69
C ALA A 791 21.12 17.42 -31.98
N ALA A 792 20.16 18.31 -32.28
CA ALA A 792 20.21 19.18 -33.44
C ALA A 792 21.42 20.12 -33.40
N LEU A 793 21.66 20.80 -32.29
CA LEU A 793 22.82 21.67 -32.10
C LEU A 793 24.15 20.94 -32.31
N GLN A 794 24.31 19.73 -31.74
CA GLN A 794 25.52 18.94 -31.95
C GLN A 794 25.67 18.46 -33.40
N LEU A 795 24.58 18.05 -34.04
CA LEU A 795 24.60 17.61 -35.44
C LEU A 795 24.97 18.77 -36.38
N ILE A 796 24.48 19.97 -36.11
CA ILE A 796 24.83 21.18 -36.86
C ILE A 796 26.33 21.45 -36.75
N GLU A 797 26.86 21.46 -35.53
CA GLU A 797 28.26 21.75 -35.24
C GLU A 797 29.21 20.73 -35.89
N VAL A 798 28.91 19.44 -35.73
CA VAL A 798 29.81 18.34 -36.15
C VAL A 798 29.68 18.03 -37.64
N ARG A 799 28.48 18.16 -38.23
CA ARG A 799 28.22 17.66 -39.59
C ARG A 799 27.88 18.73 -40.60
N ILE A 800 27.16 19.78 -40.21
CA ILE A 800 26.65 20.78 -41.15
C ILE A 800 27.65 21.92 -41.34
N LEU A 801 28.06 22.61 -40.27
CA LEU A 801 28.98 23.75 -40.35
C LEU A 801 30.27 23.43 -41.14
N PRO A 802 30.93 22.27 -40.96
CA PRO A 802 32.15 21.95 -41.71
C PRO A 802 31.94 21.75 -43.22
N ARG A 803 30.70 21.56 -43.68
CA ARG A 803 30.36 21.32 -45.09
C ARG A 803 29.91 22.56 -45.85
N LEU A 804 29.49 23.60 -45.14
CA LEU A 804 28.99 24.84 -45.73
C LEU A 804 30.13 25.70 -46.29
N ARG A 805 29.85 26.41 -47.37
CA ARG A 805 30.80 27.29 -48.05
C ARG A 805 30.38 28.76 -47.97
N ASP A 806 29.08 29.05 -48.00
CA ASP A 806 28.57 30.40 -47.88
C ASP A 806 28.70 30.92 -46.44
N GLN A 807 29.54 31.95 -46.26
CA GLN A 807 29.78 32.59 -44.98
C GLN A 807 28.55 33.28 -44.39
N ALA A 808 27.63 33.78 -45.24
CA ALA A 808 26.39 34.38 -44.76
C ALA A 808 25.46 33.32 -44.18
N ILE A 809 25.40 32.14 -44.78
CA ILE A 809 24.61 31.01 -44.27
C ILE A 809 25.23 30.46 -42.98
N ILE A 810 26.57 30.33 -42.92
CA ILE A 810 27.27 29.94 -41.69
C ILE A 810 26.95 30.90 -40.55
N ALA A 811 27.06 32.21 -40.78
CA ALA A 811 26.75 33.22 -39.78
C ALA A 811 25.28 33.16 -39.32
N ALA A 812 24.34 33.01 -40.26
CA ALA A 812 22.91 32.87 -39.94
C ALA A 812 22.60 31.61 -39.12
N ILE A 813 23.28 30.49 -39.39
CA ILE A 813 23.14 29.27 -38.59
C ILE A 813 23.73 29.46 -37.19
N GLN A 814 24.92 30.06 -37.08
CA GLN A 814 25.53 30.33 -35.78
C GLN A 814 24.68 31.27 -34.92
N GLU A 815 24.10 32.31 -35.53
CA GLU A 815 23.15 33.20 -34.87
C GLU A 815 21.90 32.45 -34.39
N ALA A 816 21.32 31.58 -35.24
CA ALA A 816 20.18 30.75 -34.85
C ALA A 816 20.53 29.79 -33.69
N MET A 817 21.73 29.20 -33.70
CA MET A 817 22.22 28.36 -32.61
C MET A 817 22.35 29.15 -31.30
N GLU A 818 22.99 30.32 -31.32
CA GLU A 818 23.15 31.19 -30.14
C GLU A 818 21.79 31.60 -29.56
N GLN A 819 20.87 32.07 -30.40
CA GLN A 819 19.52 32.45 -29.98
C GLN A 819 18.78 31.29 -29.33
N THR A 820 18.90 30.09 -29.90
CA THR A 820 18.27 28.87 -29.38
C THR A 820 18.86 28.47 -28.04
N ILE A 821 20.19 28.48 -27.90
CA ILE A 821 20.87 28.17 -26.63
C ILE A 821 20.41 29.14 -25.54
N VAL A 822 20.41 30.45 -25.83
CA VAL A 822 19.96 31.47 -24.87
C VAL A 822 18.49 31.27 -24.49
N GLY A 823 17.61 30.99 -25.45
CA GLY A 823 16.20 30.71 -25.21
C GLY A 823 15.98 29.49 -24.32
N VAL A 824 16.68 28.39 -24.61
CA VAL A 824 16.64 27.16 -23.81
C VAL A 824 17.18 27.39 -22.39
N MET A 825 18.29 28.13 -22.24
CA MET A 825 18.88 28.45 -20.94
C MET A 825 17.94 29.29 -20.07
N TRP A 826 17.23 30.26 -20.66
CA TRP A 826 16.18 31.01 -19.96
C TRP A 826 15.02 30.13 -19.55
N TRP A 827 14.53 29.28 -20.45
CA TRP A 827 13.44 28.34 -20.17
C TRP A 827 13.78 27.43 -18.98
N MET A 828 15.02 26.91 -18.92
CA MET A 828 15.50 26.07 -17.81
C MET A 828 15.69 26.86 -16.52
N HIS A 829 16.21 28.08 -16.61
CA HIS A 829 16.42 28.95 -15.45
C HIS A 829 15.11 29.30 -14.76
N GLU A 830 14.07 29.66 -15.51
CA GLU A 830 12.72 29.92 -14.96
C GLU A 830 12.11 28.73 -14.22
N ARG A 831 12.63 27.52 -14.47
CA ARG A 831 12.20 26.25 -13.89
C ARG A 831 13.18 25.67 -12.87
N GLY A 832 14.32 26.34 -12.63
CA GLY A 832 15.34 25.92 -11.66
C GLY A 832 16.15 24.68 -12.06
N LEU A 833 16.24 24.34 -13.35
CA LEU A 833 16.85 23.08 -13.84
C LEU A 833 18.38 23.17 -13.98
N PHE A 834 19.07 23.61 -12.92
CA PHE A 834 20.49 23.99 -12.98
C PHE A 834 21.42 22.84 -13.38
N ALA A 835 21.08 21.59 -13.07
CA ALA A 835 21.90 20.44 -13.43
C ALA A 835 21.91 20.16 -14.94
N PHE A 836 20.82 20.47 -15.65
CA PHE A 836 20.74 20.38 -17.11
C PHE A 836 21.41 21.58 -17.80
N MET A 837 21.37 22.75 -17.15
CA MET A 837 22.03 23.96 -17.64
C MET A 837 23.57 23.80 -17.67
N LYS A 838 24.16 23.14 -16.66
CA LYS A 838 25.62 22.99 -16.50
C LYS A 838 26.32 22.38 -17.75
N PRO A 839 25.93 21.18 -18.24
CA PRO A 839 26.54 20.60 -19.43
C PRO A 839 26.31 21.43 -20.69
N MET A 840 25.11 21.99 -20.87
CA MET A 840 24.82 22.82 -22.05
C MET A 840 25.66 24.11 -22.05
N ALA A 841 25.73 24.83 -20.93
CA ALA A 841 26.55 26.02 -20.79
C ALA A 841 28.04 25.73 -21.05
N THR A 842 28.53 24.60 -20.52
CA THR A 842 29.91 24.15 -20.73
C THR A 842 30.18 23.81 -22.20
N ARG A 843 29.30 22.99 -22.82
CA ARG A 843 29.45 22.50 -24.20
C ARG A 843 29.42 23.63 -25.22
N TYR A 844 28.48 24.56 -25.06
CA TYR A 844 28.24 25.63 -26.02
C TYR A 844 28.85 26.97 -25.63
N ARG A 845 29.77 26.99 -24.65
CA ARG A 845 30.48 28.22 -24.22
C ARG A 845 31.08 28.99 -25.38
N HIS A 846 31.59 28.29 -26.39
CA HIS A 846 32.24 28.86 -27.57
C HIS A 846 31.28 29.56 -28.56
N LEU A 847 29.97 29.33 -28.44
CA LEU A 847 28.92 29.96 -29.25
C LEU A 847 28.31 31.18 -28.55
N MET A 848 28.69 31.45 -27.30
CA MET A 848 28.21 32.58 -26.52
C MET A 848 29.33 33.61 -26.36
N ALA A 849 28.98 34.89 -26.28
CA ALA A 849 29.93 35.91 -25.86
C ALA A 849 30.41 35.64 -24.40
N GLU A 850 31.70 35.82 -24.11
CA GLU A 850 32.27 35.54 -22.77
C GLU A 850 31.51 36.19 -21.60
N PRO A 851 31.03 37.45 -21.69
CA PRO A 851 30.20 38.04 -20.63
C PRO A 851 28.87 37.30 -20.41
N ALA A 852 28.25 36.78 -21.47
CA ALA A 852 27.02 36.01 -21.39
C ALA A 852 27.26 34.64 -20.75
N ALA A 853 28.35 33.95 -21.14
CA ALA A 853 28.73 32.67 -20.54
C ALA A 853 29.00 32.79 -19.03
N ALA A 854 29.80 33.78 -18.61
CA ALA A 854 30.06 34.03 -17.19
C ALA A 854 28.78 34.37 -16.39
N ALA A 855 27.85 35.11 -17.00
CA ALA A 855 26.58 35.42 -16.37
C ALA A 855 25.67 34.19 -16.22
N TRP A 856 25.81 33.16 -17.08
CA TRP A 856 25.11 31.88 -16.91
C TRP A 856 25.76 31.01 -15.83
N ASP A 857 27.10 30.96 -15.76
CA ASP A 857 27.82 30.25 -14.70
C ASP A 857 27.38 30.74 -13.30
N GLN A 858 27.27 32.06 -13.13
CA GLN A 858 26.80 32.67 -11.88
C GLN A 858 25.36 32.26 -11.54
N ARG A 859 24.42 32.35 -12.50
CA ARG A 859 23.01 31.98 -12.28
C ARG A 859 22.86 30.51 -11.89
N ILE A 860 23.63 29.63 -12.52
CA ILE A 860 23.65 28.20 -12.20
C ILE A 860 24.09 27.98 -10.75
N GLN A 861 25.16 28.66 -10.32
CA GLN A 861 25.67 28.56 -8.95
C GLN A 861 24.65 29.06 -7.92
N GLU A 862 23.97 30.18 -8.19
CA GLU A 862 22.94 30.74 -7.31
C GLU A 862 21.76 29.75 -7.11
N LEU A 863 21.33 29.07 -8.18
CA LEU A 863 20.29 28.04 -8.10
C LEU A 863 20.74 26.82 -7.27
N GLU A 864 21.97 26.37 -7.47
CA GLU A 864 22.53 25.20 -6.75
C GLU A 864 22.68 25.47 -5.24
N GLU A 865 23.23 26.63 -4.86
CA GLU A 865 23.38 27.02 -3.45
C GLU A 865 22.01 27.16 -2.76
N GLY A 866 21.03 27.74 -3.45
CA GLY A 866 19.66 27.84 -2.99
C GLY A 866 19.04 26.46 -2.71
N TYR A 867 19.28 25.49 -3.58
CA TYR A 867 18.79 24.12 -3.42
C TYR A 867 19.45 23.37 -2.25
N GLN A 868 20.78 23.46 -2.11
CA GLN A 868 21.53 22.77 -1.05
C GLN A 868 21.14 23.26 0.36
N LEU A 869 20.91 24.56 0.52
CA LEU A 869 20.46 25.15 1.79
C LEU A 869 19.09 24.62 2.23
N GLN A 870 18.26 24.19 1.28
CA GLN A 870 16.95 23.65 1.56
C GLN A 870 16.98 22.14 1.92
N HIS A 871 18.05 21.37 1.61
CA HIS A 871 17.99 19.89 1.61
C HIS A 871 19.16 19.07 2.27
N GLY A 872 20.24 19.67 2.85
CA GLY A 872 21.58 19.00 2.94
C GLY A 872 22.19 18.23 4.16
N ASN A 873 21.58 17.96 5.34
CA ASN A 873 22.35 17.37 6.49
C ASN A 873 21.66 16.18 7.24
N ARG A 874 21.99 14.90 6.96
CA ARG A 874 21.39 13.74 7.70
C ARG A 874 22.34 12.57 8.11
N GLY A 875 23.64 12.76 8.44
CA GLY A 875 24.52 11.59 8.72
C GLY A 875 25.83 11.68 9.53
N GLN A 876 25.95 12.46 10.64
CA GLN A 876 27.16 12.48 11.50
C GLN A 876 26.93 11.89 12.92
N ALA A 877 28.00 11.41 13.57
CA ALA A 877 27.97 10.82 14.94
C ALA A 877 27.62 11.85 16.04
N ILE A 878 26.82 11.42 17.03
CA ILE A 878 26.08 12.30 17.95
C ILE A 878 26.74 12.39 19.34
N ILE A 879 26.86 13.60 19.90
CA ILE A 879 27.31 13.93 21.27
C ILE A 879 26.08 14.03 22.18
N GLN A 880 26.12 13.48 23.40
CA GLN A 880 25.00 13.59 24.36
C GLN A 880 25.33 14.60 25.48
N ILE A 881 24.35 15.39 25.89
CA ILE A 881 24.46 16.40 26.95
C ILE A 881 23.29 16.22 27.92
N SER A 882 23.58 16.21 29.23
CA SER A 882 22.56 16.16 30.28
C SER A 882 22.41 17.51 30.97
N MET A 883 21.16 17.91 31.21
CA MET A 883 20.71 19.17 31.79
C MET A 883 19.67 18.98 32.91
N VAL A 884 19.27 17.73 33.17
CA VAL A 884 18.37 17.33 34.26
C VAL A 884 19.22 16.67 35.36
N GLY A 885 19.11 17.14 36.61
CA GLY A 885 19.87 16.58 37.75
C GLY A 885 21.33 17.06 37.83
N GLU A 886 22.20 16.70 36.87
CA GLU A 886 23.60 17.19 36.79
C GLU A 886 24.01 17.61 35.37
N ILE A 887 24.62 18.80 35.21
CA ILE A 887 25.11 19.27 33.90
C ILE A 887 26.37 18.50 33.46
N SER A 888 26.22 17.57 32.53
CA SER A 888 27.30 16.69 32.03
C SER A 888 27.31 16.54 30.50
N VAL A 889 28.45 16.12 29.96
CA VAL A 889 28.66 15.87 28.52
C VAL A 889 29.22 14.46 28.33
N GLN A 890 28.70 13.74 27.35
CA GLN A 890 29.15 12.42 26.94
C GLN A 890 29.52 12.43 25.44
N GLN A 891 30.82 12.25 25.18
CA GLN A 891 31.34 12.09 23.82
C GLN A 891 31.16 10.63 23.34
N PRO A 892 31.11 10.37 22.02
CA PRO A 892 31.10 9.01 21.49
C PRO A 892 32.26 8.18 22.09
N ASN A 893 31.94 7.01 22.65
CA ASN A 893 32.89 6.09 23.29
C ASN A 893 33.51 6.58 24.61
N ARG A 894 32.94 7.58 25.28
CA ARG A 894 33.33 8.00 26.64
C ARG A 894 32.12 7.96 27.57
N GLY A 895 32.36 7.78 28.87
CA GLY A 895 31.32 7.94 29.89
C GLY A 895 30.95 9.42 30.10
N PRO A 896 29.81 9.71 30.75
CA PRO A 896 29.39 11.07 31.05
C PRO A 896 30.41 11.77 31.96
N GLN A 897 30.75 13.01 31.63
CA GLN A 897 31.69 13.84 32.40
C GLN A 897 31.02 15.15 32.82
N PRO A 898 31.10 15.53 34.11
CA PRO A 898 30.52 16.79 34.57
C PRO A 898 31.24 17.98 33.93
N VAL A 899 30.49 18.99 33.52
CA VAL A 899 31.06 20.19 32.90
C VAL A 899 31.78 21.03 33.97
N ARG A 900 33.10 21.09 33.86
CA ARG A 900 33.95 21.85 34.80
C ARG A 900 33.95 23.35 34.47
N GLY A 901 33.86 24.15 35.53
CA GLY A 901 33.87 25.61 35.49
C GLY A 901 32.46 26.21 35.35
N ALA A 902 32.09 27.09 36.29
CA ALA A 902 30.76 27.69 36.35
C ALA A 902 30.36 28.35 35.02
N ARG A 903 31.26 29.15 34.42
CA ARG A 903 31.00 29.85 33.16
C ARG A 903 30.74 28.93 31.95
N ASN A 904 31.35 27.74 31.92
CA ASN A 904 31.08 26.76 30.86
C ASN A 904 29.71 26.11 31.05
N ARG A 905 29.31 25.84 32.30
CA ARG A 905 27.97 25.34 32.64
C ARG A 905 26.90 26.35 32.27
N THR A 906 27.06 27.61 32.69
CA THR A 906 26.14 28.71 32.37
C THR A 906 26.02 28.90 30.87
N LEU A 907 27.13 28.93 30.11
CA LEU A 907 27.07 29.10 28.66
C LEU A 907 26.35 27.93 27.97
N LEU A 908 26.63 26.69 28.39
CA LEU A 908 25.99 25.52 27.81
C LEU A 908 24.49 25.45 28.16
N ALA A 909 24.14 25.73 29.42
CA ALA A 909 22.76 25.86 29.87
C ALA A 909 22.03 26.96 29.10
N LEU A 910 22.67 28.11 28.86
CA LEU A 910 22.10 29.22 28.10
C LEU A 910 21.86 28.85 26.64
N MET A 911 22.76 28.10 26.00
CA MET A 911 22.53 27.59 24.64
C MET A 911 21.31 26.66 24.58
N VAL A 912 21.16 25.78 25.57
CA VAL A 912 20.00 24.88 25.67
C VAL A 912 18.72 25.69 25.91
N ALA A 913 18.69 26.53 26.95
CA ALA A 913 17.55 27.38 27.26
C ALA A 913 17.14 28.26 26.07
N ASN A 914 18.10 28.85 25.36
CA ASN A 914 17.83 29.64 24.15
C ASN A 914 17.15 28.83 23.03
N GLN A 915 17.44 27.53 22.91
CA GLN A 915 16.75 26.64 21.96
C GLN A 915 15.35 26.22 22.43
N MET A 916 15.05 26.32 23.73
CA MET A 916 13.72 26.07 24.28
C MET A 916 12.76 27.25 24.07
N LEU A 917 13.28 28.47 23.87
CA LEU A 917 12.50 29.69 23.72
C LEU A 917 11.75 29.76 22.39
N ARG A 918 10.51 30.27 22.43
CA ARG A 918 9.73 30.58 21.23
C ARG A 918 10.40 31.64 20.34
N ARG A 919 11.05 32.63 20.97
CA ARG A 919 11.86 33.64 20.30
C ARG A 919 13.30 33.50 20.79
N PRO A 920 14.23 33.10 19.92
CA PRO A 920 15.63 33.05 20.29
C PRO A 920 16.15 34.43 20.70
N LEU A 921 17.06 34.46 21.68
CA LEU A 921 17.80 35.63 22.07
C LEU A 921 18.56 36.20 20.87
N THR A 922 18.61 37.52 20.79
CA THR A 922 19.57 38.22 19.92
C THR A 922 20.99 37.96 20.40
N TYR A 923 21.97 38.23 19.53
CA TYR A 923 23.37 38.04 19.90
C TYR A 923 23.80 38.91 21.10
N ALA A 924 23.24 40.12 21.22
CA ALA A 924 23.52 41.03 22.32
C ALA A 924 22.94 40.52 23.65
N GLU A 925 21.63 40.19 23.68
CA GLU A 925 20.96 39.60 24.86
C GLU A 925 21.67 38.32 25.32
N PHE A 926 22.08 37.46 24.37
CA PHE A 926 22.83 36.26 24.70
C PHE A 926 24.17 36.57 25.38
N CYS A 927 24.92 37.57 24.90
CA CYS A 927 26.21 37.95 25.49
C CYS A 927 26.04 38.56 26.89
N GLU A 928 24.99 39.36 27.10
CA GLU A 928 24.65 39.94 28.40
C GLU A 928 24.37 38.84 29.44
N VAL A 929 23.44 37.92 29.12
CA VAL A 929 23.09 36.81 30.02
C VAL A 929 24.27 35.86 30.26
N ALA A 930 25.09 35.58 29.24
CA ALA A 930 26.25 34.68 29.36
C ALA A 930 27.37 35.24 30.26
N THR A 931 27.47 36.56 30.39
CA THR A 931 28.62 37.21 31.03
C THR A 931 28.26 37.96 32.31
N GLY A 932 27.00 38.38 32.47
CA GLY A 932 26.52 39.25 33.54
C GLY A 932 27.02 40.70 33.40
N VAL A 933 27.52 41.09 32.22
CA VAL A 933 28.05 42.44 31.97
C VAL A 933 26.97 43.28 31.30
N GLU A 934 26.45 44.25 32.03
CA GLU A 934 25.50 45.24 31.52
C GLU A 934 26.26 46.46 30.94
N ASN A 935 25.76 47.04 29.85
CA ASN A 935 26.25 48.30 29.23
C ASN A 935 27.67 48.29 28.62
N ASP A 936 28.29 47.13 28.37
CA ASP A 936 29.55 47.01 27.61
C ASP A 936 29.49 45.82 26.64
N ASP A 937 28.82 46.04 25.50
CA ASP A 937 28.59 45.02 24.47
C ASP A 937 29.90 44.43 23.93
N ASP A 938 30.94 45.24 23.73
CA ASP A 938 32.22 44.80 23.18
C ASP A 938 32.98 43.89 24.17
N TYR A 939 32.91 44.18 25.46
CA TYR A 939 33.49 43.32 26.49
C TYR A 939 32.69 42.02 26.66
N ALA A 940 31.35 42.10 26.69
CA ALA A 940 30.47 40.93 26.77
C ALA A 940 30.65 39.99 25.57
N GLN A 941 30.74 40.53 24.35
CA GLN A 941 30.99 39.75 23.14
C GLN A 941 32.36 39.06 23.16
N ARG A 942 33.43 39.76 23.60
CA ARG A 942 34.77 39.18 23.70
C ARG A 942 34.81 38.02 24.70
N LEU A 943 34.23 38.21 25.88
CA LEU A 943 34.15 37.16 26.90
C LEU A 943 33.34 35.95 26.42
N THR A 944 32.22 36.19 25.73
CA THR A 944 31.39 35.14 25.13
C THR A 944 32.17 34.36 24.07
N ARG A 945 32.90 35.02 23.17
CA ARG A 945 33.76 34.35 22.17
C ARG A 945 34.84 33.48 22.82
N MET A 946 35.48 33.96 23.89
CA MET A 946 36.46 33.17 24.65
C MET A 946 35.83 31.96 25.34
N ALA A 947 34.61 32.10 25.85
CA ALA A 947 33.88 30.99 26.47
C ALA A 947 33.43 29.96 25.42
N ILE A 948 32.92 30.38 24.26
CA ILE A 948 32.58 29.50 23.12
C ILE A 948 33.81 28.74 22.64
N SER A 949 34.97 29.39 22.54
CA SER A 949 36.22 28.74 22.13
C SER A 949 36.59 27.60 23.08
N ARG A 950 36.46 27.81 24.40
CA ARG A 950 36.69 26.78 25.42
C ARG A 950 35.64 25.67 25.36
N LEU A 951 34.37 26.02 25.18
CA LEU A 951 33.28 25.05 25.07
C LEU A 951 33.45 24.16 23.82
N ARG A 952 33.86 24.73 22.67
CA ARG A 952 34.22 23.96 21.47
C ARG A 952 35.38 22.98 21.69
N GLY A 953 36.26 23.23 22.66
CA GLY A 953 37.28 22.28 23.08
C GLY A 953 36.70 21.07 23.84
N LEU A 954 35.56 21.25 24.51
CA LEU A 954 34.88 20.22 25.29
C LEU A 954 33.88 19.40 24.43
N ILE A 955 33.06 20.06 23.62
CA ILE A 955 31.99 19.42 22.83
C ILE A 955 32.30 19.33 21.33
N GLY A 956 33.49 19.76 20.89
CA GLY A 956 33.87 19.76 19.47
C GLY A 956 33.51 21.05 18.74
N ARG A 957 34.25 21.34 17.66
CA ARG A 957 34.15 22.63 16.94
C ARG A 957 32.81 22.82 16.22
N ASN A 958 32.30 21.75 15.61
CA ASN A 958 31.08 21.77 14.79
C ASN A 958 29.80 21.73 15.64
N ALA A 959 29.91 21.38 16.92
CA ALA A 959 28.78 21.27 17.84
C ALA A 959 28.15 22.63 18.17
N VAL A 960 28.82 23.74 17.82
CA VAL A 960 28.33 25.10 18.06
C VAL A 960 28.28 25.90 16.76
N LEU A 961 27.08 26.33 16.37
CA LEU A 961 26.81 27.18 15.23
C LEU A 961 26.88 28.65 15.64
N THR A 962 27.63 29.46 14.87
CA THR A 962 27.86 30.89 15.17
C THR A 962 27.69 31.82 13.96
N LYS A 963 27.28 31.30 12.79
CA LYS A 963 27.22 32.09 11.55
C LYS A 963 25.98 32.98 11.44
N THR A 964 24.88 32.63 12.13
CA THR A 964 23.59 33.32 12.03
C THR A 964 23.02 33.59 13.42
N GLY A 965 23.25 34.80 13.95
CA GLY A 965 22.69 35.24 15.22
C GLY A 965 23.37 34.70 16.48
N ALA A 966 22.59 34.46 17.54
CA ALA A 966 23.09 33.94 18.81
C ALA A 966 23.72 32.54 18.68
N PRO A 967 24.77 32.22 19.47
CA PRO A 967 25.37 30.89 19.48
C PRO A 967 24.34 29.81 19.86
N ARG A 968 24.29 28.71 19.10
CA ARG A 968 23.39 27.56 19.36
C ARG A 968 24.08 26.23 19.13
N LEU A 969 23.57 25.17 19.77
CA LEU A 969 24.06 23.81 19.54
C LEU A 969 23.63 23.33 18.16
N ASN A 970 24.47 22.50 17.53
CA ASN A 970 24.18 21.88 16.26
C ASN A 970 23.33 20.60 16.48
N PRO A 971 22.03 20.60 16.14
CA PRO A 971 21.14 19.46 16.42
C PRO A 971 21.53 18.19 15.65
N ASP A 972 22.26 18.32 14.54
CA ASP A 972 22.68 17.18 13.71
C ASP A 972 23.76 16.32 14.40
N ILE A 973 24.44 16.86 15.42
CA ILE A 973 25.55 16.19 16.12
C ILE A 973 25.49 16.31 17.64
N VAL A 974 24.46 16.96 18.21
CA VAL A 974 24.28 17.10 19.66
C VAL A 974 22.85 16.74 20.06
N GLN A 975 22.70 15.78 20.98
CA GLN A 975 21.47 15.45 21.69
C GLN A 975 21.54 15.98 23.12
N VAL A 976 20.45 16.58 23.60
CA VAL A 976 20.32 17.12 24.96
C VAL A 976 19.08 16.50 25.61
N ASP A 977 19.20 15.91 26.79
CA ASP A 977 18.08 15.25 27.49
C ASP A 977 16.86 16.18 27.73
N LEU A 978 17.08 17.43 28.14
CA LEU A 978 16.03 18.40 28.40
C LEU A 978 15.33 18.84 27.11
N LEU A 979 16.10 19.02 26.03
CA LEU A 979 15.51 19.27 24.70
C LEU A 979 14.78 18.04 24.19
N GLN A 980 15.24 16.82 24.52
CA GLN A 980 14.56 15.58 24.18
C GLN A 980 13.25 15.42 24.97
N ALA A 981 13.22 15.73 26.27
CA ALA A 981 12.00 15.77 27.07
C ALA A 981 11.02 16.80 26.51
N GLN A 982 11.49 18.01 26.18
CA GLN A 982 10.68 19.02 25.51
C GLN A 982 10.16 18.54 24.15
N GLN A 983 10.99 17.87 23.36
CA GLN A 983 10.57 17.28 22.09
C GLN A 983 9.54 16.18 22.29
N HIS A 984 9.65 15.35 23.33
CA HIS A 984 8.63 14.36 23.67
C HIS A 984 7.30 15.03 24.07
N ILE A 985 7.34 16.11 24.85
CA ILE A 985 6.16 16.91 25.17
C ILE A 985 5.53 17.48 23.90
N ASP A 986 6.34 18.04 23.01
CA ASP A 986 5.86 18.64 21.76
C ASP A 986 5.31 17.60 20.79
N ASN A 987 5.97 16.46 20.68
CA ASN A 987 5.49 15.31 19.93
C ASN A 987 4.25 14.70 20.55
N ALA A 988 4.10 14.72 21.88
CA ALA A 988 2.92 14.24 22.56
C ALA A 988 1.74 15.17 22.29
N LEU A 989 1.94 16.49 22.31
CA LEU A 989 0.95 17.49 21.92
C LEU A 989 0.57 17.36 20.44
N ALA A 990 1.55 17.14 19.55
CA ALA A 990 1.28 16.87 18.14
C ALA A 990 0.50 15.56 17.95
N ALA A 991 0.92 14.48 18.60
CA ALA A 991 0.23 13.19 18.57
C ALA A 991 -1.20 13.31 19.13
N ALA A 992 -1.38 14.08 20.21
CA ALA A 992 -2.68 14.39 20.79
C ALA A 992 -3.56 15.15 19.78
N SER A 993 -3.00 16.14 19.07
CA SER A 993 -3.71 16.87 18.01
C SER A 993 -4.10 15.97 16.82
N GLU A 994 -3.34 14.89 16.58
CA GLU A 994 -3.65 13.84 15.59
C GLU A 994 -4.55 12.73 16.16
N MET A 995 -5.04 12.86 17.39
CA MET A 995 -5.80 11.84 18.14
C MET A 995 -5.07 10.49 18.27
N ALA A 996 -3.74 10.51 18.21
CA ALA A 996 -2.87 9.37 18.48
C ALA A 996 -2.65 9.22 19.99
N LEU A 997 -3.72 9.03 20.75
CA LEU A 997 -3.72 9.16 22.22
C LEU A 997 -2.80 8.17 22.93
N PHE A 998 -2.70 6.93 22.45
CA PHE A 998 -1.74 5.95 22.99
C PHE A 998 -0.29 6.40 22.78
N ARG A 999 0.02 7.01 21.64
CA ARG A 999 1.34 7.58 21.36
C ARG A 999 1.61 8.81 22.22
N ALA A 1000 0.62 9.70 22.35
CA ALA A 1000 0.73 10.86 23.21
C ALA A 1000 1.00 10.44 24.66
N TRP A 1001 0.24 9.46 25.16
CA TRP A 1001 0.47 8.84 26.46
C TRP A 1001 1.89 8.29 26.59
N SER A 1002 2.38 7.47 25.66
CA SER A 1002 3.72 6.87 25.78
C SER A 1002 4.85 7.91 25.73
N LEU A 1003 4.71 8.95 24.90
CA LEU A 1003 5.64 10.07 24.83
C LEU A 1003 5.64 10.89 26.12
N MET A 1004 4.48 11.06 26.76
CA MET A 1004 4.41 11.72 28.06
C MET A 1004 5.04 10.88 29.17
N ILE A 1005 4.85 9.57 29.16
CA ILE A 1005 5.56 8.67 30.07
C ILE A 1005 7.08 8.79 29.87
N ALA A 1006 7.56 8.77 28.62
CA ALA A 1006 8.99 8.95 28.31
C ALA A 1006 9.53 10.31 28.78
N ALA A 1007 8.77 11.39 28.60
CA ALA A 1007 9.15 12.71 29.12
C ALA A 1007 9.25 12.71 30.65
N LEU A 1008 8.27 12.13 31.35
CA LEU A 1008 8.29 11.98 32.81
C LEU A 1008 9.47 11.11 33.28
N GLU A 1009 9.85 10.09 32.53
CA GLU A 1009 10.99 9.21 32.82
C GLU A 1009 12.36 9.83 32.55
N ILE A 1010 12.47 10.85 31.69
CA ILE A 1010 13.68 11.67 31.55
C ILE A 1010 13.78 12.63 32.75
N VAL A 1011 12.68 13.27 33.12
CA VAL A 1011 12.67 14.27 34.20
C VAL A 1011 12.87 13.63 35.57
N ARG A 1012 12.20 12.50 35.86
CA ARG A 1012 12.29 11.73 37.13
C ARG A 1012 12.09 12.54 38.42
N GLY A 1013 11.42 13.69 38.34
CA GLY A 1013 11.28 14.63 39.45
C GLY A 1013 12.57 15.40 39.80
N GLU A 1014 13.61 15.30 38.97
CA GLU A 1014 14.86 16.05 39.10
C GLU A 1014 14.72 17.46 38.51
N VAL A 1015 15.56 18.39 38.97
CA VAL A 1015 15.46 19.81 38.64
C VAL A 1015 16.16 20.12 37.31
N PRO A 1016 15.47 20.75 36.33
CA PRO A 1016 16.10 21.29 35.12
C PRO A 1016 17.09 22.42 35.43
N PHE A 1017 18.21 22.47 34.71
CA PHE A 1017 19.28 23.46 34.93
C PHE A 1017 19.79 23.48 36.39
N PRO A 1018 20.27 22.35 36.91
CA PRO A 1018 20.71 22.25 38.30
C PRO A 1018 21.86 23.22 38.56
N THR A 1019 21.89 23.83 39.74
CA THR A 1019 22.89 24.83 40.17
C THR A 1019 22.88 26.18 39.43
N GLN A 1020 22.00 26.39 38.45
CA GLN A 1020 21.80 27.68 37.78
C GLN A 1020 20.61 28.40 38.42
N TYR A 1021 20.90 29.40 39.24
CA TYR A 1021 19.91 30.17 40.02
C TYR A 1021 19.74 31.60 39.51
N GLU A 1022 20.31 31.94 38.35
CA GLU A 1022 20.00 33.24 37.74
C GLU A 1022 18.54 33.27 37.30
N ARG A 1023 17.89 34.44 37.46
CA ARG A 1023 16.46 34.66 37.15
C ARG A 1023 16.03 34.13 35.78
N PHE A 1024 16.92 34.18 34.79
CA PHE A 1024 16.66 33.66 33.45
C PHE A 1024 16.47 32.13 33.43
N PHE A 1025 17.28 31.37 34.16
CA PHE A 1025 17.13 29.91 34.21
C PHE A 1025 15.97 29.46 35.09
N GLU A 1026 15.64 30.23 36.13
CA GLU A 1026 14.41 30.03 36.90
C GLU A 1026 13.18 30.20 36.00
N ALA A 1027 13.10 31.30 35.24
CA ALA A 1027 12.01 31.49 34.28
C ALA A 1027 11.95 30.39 33.21
N ALA A 1028 13.11 29.94 32.69
CA ALA A 1028 13.15 28.85 31.72
C ALA A 1028 12.70 27.50 32.31
N ARG A 1029 12.98 27.26 33.61
CA ARG A 1029 12.50 26.08 34.33
C ARG A 1029 10.99 26.14 34.53
N ASP A 1030 10.47 27.28 35.00
CA ASP A 1030 9.05 27.50 35.21
C ASP A 1030 8.25 27.31 33.91
N ASP A 1031 8.75 27.85 32.79
CA ASP A 1031 8.14 27.68 31.46
C ASP A 1031 8.11 26.19 31.04
N PHE A 1032 9.19 25.44 31.30
CA PHE A 1032 9.26 24.01 31.00
C PHE A 1032 8.28 23.20 31.85
N GLU A 1033 8.25 23.42 33.16
CA GLU A 1033 7.35 22.74 34.10
C GLU A 1033 5.88 23.05 33.77
N HIS A 1034 5.57 24.32 33.49
CA HIS A 1034 4.23 24.72 33.06
C HIS A 1034 3.81 24.03 31.76
N ARG A 1035 4.71 23.91 30.78
CA ARG A 1035 4.43 23.22 29.51
C ARG A 1035 4.24 21.73 29.70
N LEU A 1036 5.09 21.07 30.49
CA LEU A 1036 4.96 19.66 30.85
C LEU A 1036 3.59 19.39 31.50
N ARG A 1037 3.25 20.20 32.52
CA ARG A 1037 1.95 20.14 33.21
C ARG A 1037 0.77 20.32 32.25
N SER A 1038 0.81 21.36 31.43
CA SER A 1038 -0.27 21.68 30.49
C SER A 1038 -0.47 20.55 29.46
N ALA A 1039 0.62 19.98 28.95
CA ALA A 1039 0.55 18.85 28.04
C ALA A 1039 -0.01 17.59 28.70
N LEU A 1040 0.37 17.30 29.95
CA LEU A 1040 -0.20 16.18 30.73
C LEU A 1040 -1.71 16.32 30.88
N LEU A 1041 -2.17 17.50 31.33
CA LEU A 1041 -3.59 17.78 31.51
C LEU A 1041 -4.35 17.60 30.18
N HIS A 1042 -3.84 18.17 29.09
CA HIS A 1042 -4.46 18.05 27.78
C HIS A 1042 -4.56 16.60 27.29
N VAL A 1043 -3.48 15.81 27.42
CA VAL A 1043 -3.50 14.38 27.04
C VAL A 1043 -4.49 13.60 27.91
N VAL A 1044 -4.53 13.86 29.21
CA VAL A 1044 -5.50 13.24 30.13
C VAL A 1044 -6.93 13.59 29.76
N GLU A 1045 -7.23 14.85 29.45
CA GLU A 1045 -8.55 15.29 29.03
C GLU A 1045 -9.03 14.52 27.78
N LEU A 1046 -8.19 14.45 26.75
CA LEU A 1046 -8.52 13.70 25.52
C LEU A 1046 -8.71 12.20 25.77
N LEU A 1047 -7.90 11.60 26.65
CA LEU A 1047 -8.11 10.21 27.09
C LEU A 1047 -9.48 10.06 27.75
N LEU A 1048 -9.89 11.00 28.60
CA LEU A 1048 -11.21 10.97 29.24
C LEU A 1048 -12.36 11.22 28.27
N GLU A 1049 -12.17 12.01 27.22
CA GLU A 1049 -13.15 12.21 26.15
C GLU A 1049 -13.41 10.94 25.33
N GLU A 1050 -12.38 10.12 25.13
CA GLU A 1050 -12.49 8.80 24.49
C GLU A 1050 -12.81 7.66 25.50
N ASP A 1051 -13.21 8.01 26.72
CA ASP A 1051 -13.58 7.09 27.82
C ASP A 1051 -12.44 6.11 28.22
N ASP A 1052 -11.20 6.57 28.08
CA ASP A 1052 -9.98 5.85 28.39
C ASP A 1052 -9.51 6.10 29.82
N LEU A 1053 -10.32 5.66 30.78
CA LEU A 1053 -10.11 5.95 32.20
C LEU A 1053 -8.80 5.39 32.75
N GLN A 1054 -8.23 4.36 32.14
CA GLN A 1054 -7.11 3.65 32.70
C GLN A 1054 -5.77 4.27 32.33
N TYR A 1055 -5.53 4.56 31.04
CA TYR A 1055 -4.30 5.25 30.64
C TYR A 1055 -4.26 6.66 31.24
N ALA A 1056 -5.42 7.29 31.43
CA ALA A 1056 -5.54 8.53 32.20
C ALA A 1056 -5.07 8.34 33.65
N GLU A 1057 -5.53 7.29 34.35
CA GLU A 1057 -5.11 7.00 35.72
C GLU A 1057 -3.59 6.76 35.83
N GLU A 1058 -3.02 5.92 34.97
CA GLU A 1058 -1.59 5.59 34.99
C GLU A 1058 -0.74 6.84 34.77
N LEU A 1059 -1.09 7.65 33.76
CA LEU A 1059 -0.39 8.89 33.44
C LEU A 1059 -0.44 9.87 34.62
N LEU A 1060 -1.62 10.04 35.24
CA LEU A 1060 -1.80 10.89 36.41
C LEU A 1060 -0.99 10.40 37.62
N ARG A 1061 -0.90 9.09 37.86
CA ARG A 1061 -0.09 8.54 38.95
C ARG A 1061 1.40 8.81 38.75
N ARG A 1062 1.93 8.66 37.52
CA ARG A 1062 3.33 9.00 37.20
C ARG A 1062 3.57 10.51 37.29
N ALA A 1063 2.63 11.32 36.81
CA ALA A 1063 2.71 12.77 36.92
C ALA A 1063 2.77 13.23 38.40
N MET A 1064 1.97 12.63 39.29
CA MET A 1064 2.00 12.90 40.73
C MET A 1064 3.32 12.52 41.42
N GLN A 1065 4.09 11.56 40.87
CA GLN A 1065 5.43 11.23 41.37
C GLN A 1065 6.46 12.28 40.95
N THR A 1066 6.35 12.81 39.73
CA THR A 1066 7.27 13.82 39.18
C THR A 1066 6.96 15.22 39.71
N MET A 1067 5.69 15.56 39.93
CA MET A 1067 5.22 16.86 40.42
C MET A 1067 4.36 16.69 41.68
N PRO A 1068 4.96 16.28 42.82
CA PRO A 1068 4.21 16.09 44.05
C PRO A 1068 3.60 17.41 44.52
N GLY A 1069 2.31 17.39 44.88
CA GLY A 1069 1.60 18.54 45.43
C GLY A 1069 0.77 19.34 44.42
N ASP A 1070 0.72 18.96 43.14
CA ASP A 1070 -0.18 19.60 42.17
C ASP A 1070 -1.66 19.24 42.46
N PRO A 1071 -2.51 20.21 42.85
CA PRO A 1071 -3.90 19.94 43.25
C PRO A 1071 -4.77 19.50 42.06
N GLU A 1072 -4.51 20.01 40.86
CA GLU A 1072 -5.32 19.73 39.67
C GLU A 1072 -5.12 18.28 39.19
N LEU A 1073 -3.86 17.81 39.21
CA LEU A 1073 -3.55 16.41 38.91
C LEU A 1073 -4.18 15.45 39.95
N SER A 1074 -4.17 15.83 41.22
CA SER A 1074 -4.82 15.06 42.30
C SER A 1074 -6.34 14.99 42.12
N ASP A 1075 -6.99 16.10 41.78
CA ASP A 1075 -8.44 16.16 41.58
C ASP A 1075 -8.89 15.36 40.34
N LEU A 1076 -8.15 15.46 39.24
CA LEU A 1076 -8.39 14.65 38.05
C LEU A 1076 -8.25 13.16 38.37
N LEU A 1077 -7.18 12.76 39.06
CA LEU A 1077 -6.99 11.35 39.45
C LEU A 1077 -8.14 10.86 40.34
N SER A 1078 -8.58 11.69 41.29
CA SER A 1078 -9.78 11.38 42.09
C SER A 1078 -11.03 11.21 41.23
N SER A 1079 -11.24 12.03 40.20
CA SER A 1079 -12.38 11.94 39.29
C SER A 1079 -12.34 10.65 38.46
N VAL A 1080 -11.18 10.30 37.93
CA VAL A 1080 -10.95 9.06 37.18
C VAL A 1080 -11.25 7.83 38.04
N LEU A 1081 -10.71 7.78 39.26
CA LEU A 1081 -10.97 6.70 40.21
C LEU A 1081 -12.47 6.57 40.54
N LEU A 1082 -13.19 7.69 40.64
CA LEU A 1082 -14.64 7.66 40.86
C LEU A 1082 -15.40 7.08 39.65
N LYS A 1083 -15.04 7.47 38.42
CA LYS A 1083 -15.63 6.90 37.19
C LYS A 1083 -15.37 5.40 37.06
N GLN A 1084 -14.22 4.93 37.54
CA GLN A 1084 -13.90 3.51 37.65
C GLN A 1084 -14.53 2.79 38.87
N ASN A 1085 -15.37 3.47 39.67
CA ASN A 1085 -15.98 2.98 40.91
C ASN A 1085 -15.00 2.67 42.08
N GLN A 1086 -13.80 3.24 42.08
CA GLN A 1086 -12.78 3.09 43.13
C GLN A 1086 -12.87 4.18 44.22
N ARG A 1087 -14.03 4.31 44.88
CA ARG A 1087 -14.34 5.43 45.80
C ARG A 1087 -13.37 5.57 46.98
N ALA A 1088 -12.91 4.46 47.57
CA ALA A 1088 -12.04 4.50 48.74
C ALA A 1088 -10.66 5.08 48.43
N GLU A 1089 -10.11 4.78 47.25
CA GLU A 1089 -8.81 5.30 46.84
C GLU A 1089 -8.87 6.78 46.47
N ALA A 1090 -9.96 7.21 45.83
CA ALA A 1090 -10.25 8.62 45.58
C ALA A 1090 -10.28 9.44 46.89
N GLU A 1091 -10.96 8.96 47.94
CA GLU A 1091 -10.99 9.63 49.25
C GLU A 1091 -9.61 9.65 49.94
N ARG A 1092 -8.82 8.57 49.82
CA ARG A 1092 -7.45 8.55 50.34
C ARG A 1092 -6.57 9.62 49.69
N LEU A 1093 -6.71 9.79 48.37
CA LEU A 1093 -5.96 10.80 47.62
C LEU A 1093 -6.35 12.22 48.05
N ARG A 1094 -7.66 12.49 48.21
CA ARG A 1094 -8.17 13.77 48.73
C ARG A 1094 -7.61 14.12 50.12
N LEU A 1095 -7.57 13.13 51.03
CA LEU A 1095 -7.01 13.32 52.37
C LEU A 1095 -5.49 13.58 52.34
N ALA A 1096 -4.77 12.95 51.42
CA ALA A 1096 -3.33 13.19 51.24
C ALA A 1096 -3.05 14.59 50.70
N ALA A 1097 -3.82 15.04 49.70
CA ALA A 1097 -3.74 16.40 49.16
C ALA A 1097 -4.05 17.46 50.23
N PHE A 1098 -5.07 17.22 51.07
CA PHE A 1098 -5.41 18.12 52.18
C PHE A 1098 -4.25 18.29 53.18
N ARG A 1099 -3.55 17.20 53.51
CA ARG A 1099 -2.38 17.26 54.42
C ARG A 1099 -1.17 18.00 53.84
N MET A 1100 -0.99 17.97 52.53
CA MET A 1100 0.10 18.72 51.87
C MET A 1100 -0.22 20.22 51.76
N ALA A 1101 -1.50 20.60 51.71
CA ALA A 1101 -1.90 22.01 51.67
C ALA A 1101 -1.77 22.71 53.04
N ASP A 1102 -1.82 21.95 54.14
CA ASP A 1102 -1.74 22.47 55.52
C ASP A 1102 -0.29 22.60 56.07
N GLY A 1103 0.72 22.11 55.35
CA GLY A 1103 2.13 22.10 55.77
C GLY A 1103 3.03 22.89 54.82
#